data_AF-A0A556U893-F1
#
_entry.id   AF-A0A556U893-F1
#
_cell.length_a   1.000
_cell.length_b   1.000
_cell.length_c   1.000
_cell.angle_alpha   90.00
_cell.angle_beta   90.00
_cell.angle_gamma   90.00
#
_symmetry.space_group_name_H-M   'P 1'
#
loop_
_entity.id
_entity.type
_entity.pdbx_description
1 polymer ?
#
loop_
_entity_poly.entity_id
_entity_poly.type
_entity_poly.pdbx_seq_one_letter_code
_entity_poly.pdbx_strand_id
1 'polypeptide(L)'
;MVSNEPHSQYVDVDGFVEMTKKYTENITQSKEPKEDSKGVCPVQYKKSMWPGSQIMLETKRSMKKAMDIKSYFLWLSTIIPTQHVNALVFFFIISNLSIDLFFFFIPLLTFYMAFVSMAICTLRVFRSSKCWQNFSALAALLQQFEPELDVESQFGRSQLEQHLYFLVSVCFVIFSFPLADKRWIPCSELCTVAMFFTALSYASLTPAAASYTRRAFIIEVASSLCALTTRLPGEFKTLRLLGQTFAAVPVGESVVLTISLPCLLYLYLFYLFFSMARLHGFRGTYCFLVPYLVCFMWLEFAVVLLQNSTLIGLIRTCVAYFLFLFALPILALGLAALLIIQMIKWFVELELTKMLVTLAVCVVPVTLRLWTRFSLSILNVLRSITQHGPVKLILLCLCCVFLVCVGYVYSAEGLKVYNSTLTWEQYNTVCGPSAWKQYGITHTQILCSHLEGHRVTWSGQFRGVRVAETENGAQSLIDLLPVFMGDWLRCLYGNEYPSCDWKNDSKSPQEQSVNASVLLKRQEEEELCRIKPVAKHRCHVKRFDKYRFEITVRRPEGAAEMEDPDGDIILLASHEFKQVLLNLDEGSMVEFSTKLVGKLGSKLPRLELKAIHCMTCTSSLLPEGRQVKIERNWRKSVQAAIKFAFDFFFSPLLSARFRA
;
A
#
# COMPACT_ATOMS: atom_id res chain seq x y z
N MET A 1 21.52 -26.54 -82.46
CA MET A 1 20.43 -25.64 -82.02
C MET A 1 19.96 -26.11 -80.65
N VAL A 2 19.83 -25.16 -79.73
CA VAL A 2 19.48 -25.35 -78.31
C VAL A 2 18.10 -25.98 -78.15
N SER A 3 17.92 -26.81 -77.12
CA SER A 3 16.64 -26.92 -76.39
C SER A 3 16.89 -27.25 -74.93
N ASN A 4 16.44 -26.32 -74.08
CA ASN A 4 16.28 -26.42 -72.63
C ASN A 4 15.04 -27.25 -72.31
N GLU A 5 15.10 -28.08 -71.26
CA GLU A 5 13.98 -28.32 -70.34
C GLU A 5 14.50 -28.40 -68.89
N PRO A 6 13.83 -27.76 -67.90
CA PRO A 6 14.23 -27.77 -66.50
C PRO A 6 13.62 -28.98 -65.77
N HIS A 7 14.46 -29.87 -65.25
CA HIS A 7 14.03 -30.98 -64.41
C HIS A 7 13.50 -30.51 -63.05
N SER A 8 12.33 -31.05 -62.68
CA SER A 8 11.61 -30.83 -61.43
C SER A 8 12.47 -31.13 -60.21
N GLN A 9 12.53 -30.19 -59.27
CA GLN A 9 13.14 -30.36 -57.97
C GLN A 9 12.12 -30.96 -56.99
N TYR A 10 11.86 -32.26 -57.09
CA TYR A 10 11.30 -33.03 -55.98
C TYR A 10 12.47 -33.47 -55.10
N VAL A 11 12.50 -32.97 -53.86
CA VAL A 11 13.45 -33.42 -52.85
C VAL A 11 12.99 -34.79 -52.38
N ASP A 12 13.83 -35.79 -52.62
CA ASP A 12 13.64 -37.16 -52.17
C ASP A 12 13.51 -37.21 -50.63
N VAL A 13 12.63 -38.07 -50.13
CA VAL A 13 12.31 -38.18 -48.70
C VAL A 13 13.56 -38.51 -47.89
N ASP A 14 14.44 -39.34 -48.45
CA ASP A 14 15.72 -39.69 -47.84
C ASP A 14 16.67 -38.48 -47.79
N GLY A 15 16.65 -37.62 -48.81
CA GLY A 15 17.40 -36.36 -48.83
C GLY A 15 16.90 -35.34 -47.79
N PHE A 16 15.59 -35.32 -47.52
CA PHE A 16 15.02 -34.49 -46.46
C PHE A 16 15.38 -35.01 -45.07
N VAL A 17 15.33 -36.33 -44.85
CA VAL A 17 15.73 -36.96 -43.59
C VAL A 17 17.22 -36.74 -43.31
N GLU A 18 18.08 -36.85 -44.34
CA GLU A 18 19.51 -36.66 -44.19
C GLU A 18 19.90 -35.18 -43.98
N MET A 19 19.20 -34.24 -44.61
CA MET A 19 19.35 -32.81 -44.30
C MET A 19 18.89 -32.50 -42.87
N THR A 20 17.80 -33.10 -42.41
CA THR A 20 17.29 -32.87 -41.05
C THR A 20 18.24 -33.45 -40.01
N LYS A 21 18.83 -34.62 -40.29
CA LYS A 21 19.85 -35.25 -39.45
C LYS A 21 21.12 -34.40 -39.34
N LYS A 22 21.63 -33.88 -40.46
CA LYS A 22 22.78 -32.95 -40.48
C LYS A 22 22.48 -31.64 -39.76
N TYR A 23 21.24 -31.16 -39.80
CA TYR A 23 20.83 -29.96 -39.07
C TYR A 23 20.83 -30.20 -37.54
N THR A 24 20.36 -31.36 -37.09
CA THR A 24 20.41 -31.74 -35.67
C THR A 24 21.83 -32.01 -35.17
N GLU A 25 22.70 -32.62 -35.98
CA GLU A 25 24.09 -32.89 -35.60
C GLU A 25 24.92 -31.59 -35.46
N ASN A 26 24.66 -30.59 -36.31
CA ASN A 26 25.29 -29.26 -36.22
C ASN A 26 24.86 -28.46 -34.98
N ILE A 27 23.68 -28.73 -34.40
CA ILE A 27 23.25 -28.10 -33.15
C ILE A 27 24.03 -28.68 -31.95
N THR A 28 24.38 -29.96 -31.98
CA THR A 28 25.14 -30.63 -30.91
C THR A 28 26.64 -30.31 -30.89
N GLN A 29 27.23 -29.80 -31.98
CA GLN A 29 28.67 -29.48 -32.05
C GLN A 29 29.01 -27.98 -31.88
N SER A 30 28.00 -27.11 -31.75
CA SER A 30 28.21 -25.72 -31.34
C SER A 30 28.44 -25.65 -29.83
N LYS A 31 29.69 -25.34 -29.45
CA LYS A 31 30.13 -25.02 -28.08
C LYS A 31 29.09 -24.15 -27.35
N GLU A 32 28.88 -24.45 -26.06
CA GLU A 32 28.09 -23.66 -25.11
C GLU A 32 28.26 -22.14 -25.33
N PRO A 33 27.19 -21.43 -25.70
CA PRO A 33 27.11 -20.01 -25.45
C PRO A 33 26.62 -19.79 -24.02
N LYS A 34 27.39 -19.01 -23.26
CA LYS A 34 26.95 -18.38 -22.02
C LYS A 34 25.60 -17.71 -22.23
N GLU A 35 24.71 -17.88 -21.25
CA GLU A 35 23.40 -17.24 -21.14
C GLU A 35 23.48 -15.74 -21.42
N ASP A 36 23.02 -15.33 -22.61
CA ASP A 36 22.34 -14.06 -22.82
C ASP A 36 21.53 -14.13 -24.12
N SER A 37 20.34 -14.73 -24.05
CA SER A 37 19.34 -14.68 -25.12
C SER A 37 17.94 -14.49 -24.56
N LYS A 38 17.69 -13.28 -24.07
CA LYS A 38 16.33 -12.73 -23.96
C LYS A 38 15.76 -12.53 -25.37
N GLY A 39 15.21 -13.58 -25.98
CA GLY A 39 14.70 -13.45 -27.35
C GLY A 39 13.78 -14.54 -27.89
N VAL A 40 13.59 -15.68 -27.21
CA VAL A 40 12.75 -16.77 -27.75
C VAL A 40 11.66 -17.16 -26.73
N CYS A 41 10.44 -17.35 -27.22
CA CYS A 41 9.28 -17.69 -26.40
C CYS A 41 9.42 -19.10 -25.79
N PRO A 42 9.19 -19.28 -24.48
CA PRO A 42 9.27 -20.61 -23.89
C PRO A 42 7.95 -21.34 -24.11
N VAL A 43 7.91 -22.23 -25.10
CA VAL A 43 7.01 -23.39 -25.04
C VAL A 43 7.72 -24.41 -24.17
N GLN A 44 7.26 -24.59 -22.92
CA GLN A 44 7.86 -25.55 -22.00
C GLN A 44 7.54 -26.98 -22.43
N TYR A 45 8.52 -27.65 -23.06
CA TYR A 45 8.50 -29.10 -23.21
C TYR A 45 9.32 -29.74 -22.07
N LYS A 46 8.67 -30.56 -21.24
CA LYS A 46 9.31 -31.25 -20.12
C LYS A 46 9.62 -32.69 -20.57
N LYS A 47 10.88 -32.97 -20.94
CA LYS A 47 11.34 -34.32 -21.27
C LYS A 47 12.35 -34.79 -20.23
N SER A 48 11.96 -35.81 -19.47
CA SER A 48 12.82 -36.51 -18.50
C SER A 48 13.67 -37.55 -19.22
N MET A 49 15.00 -37.47 -19.10
CA MET A 49 15.90 -38.56 -19.50
C MET A 49 17.17 -38.51 -18.63
N TRP A 50 17.45 -39.59 -17.89
CA TRP A 50 18.73 -39.89 -17.23
C TRP A 50 19.59 -40.74 -18.17
N PRO A 51 20.93 -40.60 -18.18
CA PRO A 51 21.84 -41.53 -17.46
C PRO A 51 23.14 -40.80 -16.98
N GLY A 52 24.11 -41.32 -16.21
CA GLY A 52 24.42 -42.64 -15.67
C GLY A 52 25.91 -42.66 -15.24
N SER A 53 26.15 -42.95 -13.95
CA SER A 53 27.24 -43.78 -13.39
C SER A 53 28.75 -43.48 -13.54
N GLN A 54 29.24 -42.30 -13.93
CA GLN A 54 30.68 -41.96 -13.70
C GLN A 54 30.94 -40.78 -12.75
N ILE A 55 29.93 -39.97 -12.45
CA ILE A 55 30.04 -38.80 -11.54
C ILE A 55 29.92 -39.21 -10.05
N MET A 56 29.54 -40.46 -9.76
CA MET A 56 29.12 -40.91 -8.43
C MET A 56 30.29 -41.14 -7.46
N LEU A 57 31.52 -41.38 -7.94
CA LEU A 57 32.67 -41.62 -7.06
C LEU A 57 33.32 -40.31 -6.57
N GLU A 58 33.37 -39.28 -7.42
CA GLU A 58 33.87 -37.95 -7.05
C GLU A 58 32.87 -37.17 -6.19
N THR A 59 31.56 -37.32 -6.43
CA THR A 59 30.52 -36.70 -5.57
C THR A 59 30.48 -37.28 -4.16
N LYS A 60 30.86 -38.55 -3.97
CA LYS A 60 30.88 -39.16 -2.63
C LYS A 60 32.00 -38.60 -1.73
N ARG A 61 33.14 -38.19 -2.31
CA ARG A 61 34.24 -37.53 -1.56
C ARG A 61 33.96 -36.05 -1.28
N SER A 62 33.32 -35.33 -2.20
CA SER A 62 32.92 -33.93 -1.98
C SER A 62 31.74 -33.80 -1.03
N MET A 63 30.79 -34.76 -1.03
CA MET A 63 29.71 -34.81 -0.05
C MET A 63 30.20 -35.01 1.38
N LYS A 64 31.23 -35.85 1.61
CA LYS A 64 31.74 -36.11 2.97
C LYS A 64 32.38 -34.86 3.59
N LYS A 65 33.18 -34.10 2.82
CA LYS A 65 33.76 -32.83 3.28
C LYS A 65 32.72 -31.70 3.42
N ALA A 66 31.69 -31.68 2.58
CA ALA A 66 30.60 -30.71 2.69
C ALA A 66 29.67 -30.99 3.90
N MET A 67 29.56 -32.24 4.34
CA MET A 67 28.73 -32.64 5.49
C MET A 67 29.35 -32.20 6.83
N ASP A 68 30.68 -32.29 6.96
CA ASP A 68 31.40 -31.83 8.16
C ASP A 68 31.30 -30.29 8.32
N ILE A 69 31.46 -29.54 7.23
CA ILE A 69 31.34 -28.06 7.25
C ILE A 69 29.88 -27.61 7.49
N LYS A 70 28.89 -28.37 6.98
CA LYS A 70 27.47 -28.13 7.25
C LYS A 70 27.13 -28.31 8.73
N SER A 71 27.63 -29.36 9.38
CA SER A 71 27.35 -29.62 10.80
C SER A 71 27.90 -28.52 11.72
N TYR A 72 29.09 -27.98 11.44
CA TYR A 72 29.66 -26.87 12.21
C TYR A 72 28.87 -25.56 12.07
N PHE A 73 28.37 -25.23 10.86
CA PHE A 73 27.56 -24.03 10.65
C PHE A 73 26.11 -24.18 11.13
N LEU A 74 25.54 -25.37 11.06
CA LEU A 74 24.23 -25.67 11.62
C LEU A 74 24.24 -25.46 13.14
N TRP A 75 25.32 -25.87 13.82
CA TRP A 75 25.53 -25.67 15.25
C TRP A 75 25.63 -24.18 15.65
N LEU A 76 26.30 -23.36 14.83
CA LEU A 76 26.35 -21.90 14.99
C LEU A 76 24.97 -21.22 14.77
N SER A 77 24.17 -21.74 13.85
CA SER A 77 22.81 -21.23 13.61
C SER A 77 21.80 -21.65 14.68
N THR A 78 22.07 -22.73 15.42
CA THR A 78 21.26 -23.16 16.58
C THR A 78 21.56 -22.39 17.86
N ILE A 79 22.70 -21.71 17.96
CA ILE A 79 23.07 -20.87 19.12
C ILE A 79 22.40 -19.49 19.08
N ILE A 80 22.02 -19.00 17.90
CA ILE A 80 21.26 -17.75 17.76
C ILE A 80 19.81 -18.13 17.39
N PRO A 81 18.84 -18.01 18.30
CA PRO A 81 17.45 -18.33 18.00
C PRO A 81 16.86 -17.26 17.06
N THR A 82 17.12 -17.41 15.77
CA THR A 82 16.63 -16.53 14.71
C THR A 82 15.11 -16.45 14.68
N GLN A 83 14.40 -17.50 15.10
CA GLN A 83 12.94 -17.47 15.25
C GLN A 83 12.49 -16.54 16.38
N HIS A 84 13.17 -16.53 17.52
CA HIS A 84 12.85 -15.61 18.62
C HIS A 84 13.24 -14.17 18.28
N VAL A 85 14.33 -13.96 17.54
CA VAL A 85 14.72 -12.62 17.07
C VAL A 85 13.75 -12.11 16.01
N ASN A 86 13.37 -12.93 15.03
CA ASN A 86 12.39 -12.55 14.01
C ASN A 86 10.99 -12.34 14.61
N ALA A 87 10.60 -13.16 15.59
CA ALA A 87 9.37 -12.96 16.36
C ALA A 87 9.45 -11.69 17.21
N LEU A 88 10.57 -11.41 17.88
CA LEU A 88 10.77 -10.16 18.62
C LEU A 88 10.75 -8.95 17.70
N VAL A 89 11.37 -9.01 16.53
CA VAL A 89 11.30 -7.94 15.52
C VAL A 89 9.87 -7.77 15.02
N PHE A 90 9.14 -8.86 14.78
CA PHE A 90 7.74 -8.80 14.36
C PHE A 90 6.82 -8.25 15.47
N PHE A 91 6.96 -8.71 16.71
CA PHE A 91 6.26 -8.19 17.89
C PHE A 91 6.66 -6.75 18.19
N PHE A 92 7.90 -6.38 17.95
CA PHE A 92 8.41 -5.02 18.11
C PHE A 92 7.83 -4.07 17.06
N ILE A 93 7.76 -4.53 15.80
CA ILE A 93 7.10 -3.80 14.72
C ILE A 93 5.61 -3.66 15.06
N ILE A 94 4.92 -4.74 15.44
CA ILE A 94 3.49 -4.71 15.80
C ILE A 94 3.23 -3.82 17.02
N SER A 95 4.08 -3.89 18.05
CA SER A 95 3.92 -3.14 19.30
C SER A 95 4.20 -1.64 19.11
N ASN A 96 4.99 -1.24 18.11
CA ASN A 96 5.22 0.16 17.77
C ASN A 96 4.31 0.68 16.65
N LEU A 97 3.71 -0.21 15.86
CA LEU A 97 2.78 0.17 14.80
C LEU A 97 1.44 0.54 15.44
N SER A 98 1.17 1.84 15.55
CA SER A 98 -0.14 2.30 15.98
C SER A 98 -1.21 1.83 14.99
N ILE A 99 -2.42 1.59 15.51
CA ILE A 99 -3.61 1.23 14.73
C ILE A 99 -3.81 2.21 13.55
N ASP A 100 -3.52 3.49 13.78
CA ASP A 100 -3.57 4.55 12.78
C ASP A 100 -2.53 4.41 11.65
N LEU A 101 -1.31 3.96 11.97
CA LEU A 101 -0.28 3.70 10.97
C LEU A 101 -0.63 2.47 10.12
N PHE A 102 -1.24 1.45 10.72
CA PHE A 102 -1.73 0.28 9.99
C PHE A 102 -2.80 0.66 8.95
N PHE A 103 -3.79 1.47 9.35
CA PHE A 103 -4.84 1.96 8.45
C PHE A 103 -4.32 2.90 7.36
N PHE A 104 -3.26 3.65 7.63
CA PHE A 104 -2.62 4.50 6.64
C PHE A 104 -1.76 3.69 5.64
N PHE A 105 -0.95 2.75 6.13
CA PHE A 105 0.05 2.05 5.34
C PHE A 105 -0.53 0.94 4.46
N ILE A 106 -1.54 0.21 4.93
CA ILE A 106 -2.05 -0.97 4.23
C ILE A 106 -2.77 -0.64 2.91
N PRO A 107 -3.71 0.33 2.86
CA PRO A 107 -4.32 0.71 1.59
C PRO A 107 -3.30 1.21 0.58
N LEU A 108 -2.27 1.94 1.04
CA LEU A 108 -1.19 2.44 0.19
C LEU A 108 -0.34 1.30 -0.38
N LEU A 109 0.09 0.35 0.45
CA LEU A 109 0.86 -0.83 0.01
C LEU A 109 0.04 -1.70 -0.95
N THR A 110 -1.24 -1.92 -0.63
CA THR A 110 -2.18 -2.69 -1.47
C THR A 110 -2.32 -2.02 -2.84
N PHE A 111 -2.49 -0.70 -2.88
CA PHE A 111 -2.57 0.08 -4.11
C PHE A 111 -1.34 -0.09 -4.99
N TYR A 112 -0.13 0.11 -4.45
CA TYR A 112 1.11 0.00 -5.24
C TYR A 112 1.39 -1.42 -5.72
N MET A 113 1.20 -2.42 -4.86
CA MET A 113 1.40 -3.82 -5.22
C MET A 113 0.41 -4.26 -6.31
N ALA A 114 -0.85 -3.83 -6.21
CA ALA A 114 -1.85 -4.07 -7.24
C ALA A 114 -1.47 -3.34 -8.55
N PHE A 115 -1.12 -2.05 -8.51
CA PHE A 115 -0.70 -1.29 -9.70
C PHE A 115 0.52 -1.92 -10.41
N VAL A 116 1.52 -2.37 -9.66
CA VAL A 116 2.68 -3.08 -10.22
C VAL A 116 2.26 -4.41 -10.84
N SER A 117 1.37 -5.16 -10.19
CA SER A 117 0.87 -6.42 -10.75
C SER A 117 0.07 -6.19 -12.04
N MET A 118 -0.72 -5.11 -12.11
CA MET A 118 -1.45 -4.67 -13.29
C MET A 118 -0.50 -4.38 -14.46
N ALA A 119 0.59 -3.63 -14.21
CA ALA A 119 1.63 -3.33 -15.21
C ALA A 119 2.40 -4.57 -15.68
N ILE A 120 2.75 -5.49 -14.77
CA ILE A 120 3.42 -6.74 -15.16
C ILE A 120 2.49 -7.61 -16.01
N CYS A 121 1.20 -7.70 -15.67
CA CYS A 121 0.23 -8.45 -16.46
C CYS A 121 0.11 -7.90 -17.88
N THR A 122 0.05 -6.58 -18.06
CA THR A 122 -0.07 -5.99 -19.41
C THR A 122 1.18 -6.18 -20.25
N LEU A 123 2.38 -6.06 -19.65
CA LEU A 123 3.63 -6.39 -20.34
C LEU A 123 3.68 -7.86 -20.77
N ARG A 124 3.19 -8.78 -19.93
CA ARG A 124 3.10 -10.21 -20.27
C ARG A 124 2.12 -10.47 -21.41
N VAL A 125 0.94 -9.85 -21.36
CA VAL A 125 -0.06 -9.94 -22.42
C VAL A 125 0.52 -9.41 -23.74
N PHE A 126 1.16 -8.24 -23.73
CA PHE A 126 1.80 -7.66 -24.91
C PHE A 126 2.92 -8.54 -25.48
N ARG A 127 3.77 -9.11 -24.61
CA ARG A 127 4.83 -10.02 -25.05
C ARG A 127 4.23 -11.29 -25.66
N SER A 128 3.17 -11.82 -25.07
CA SER A 128 2.49 -13.00 -25.59
C SER A 128 1.82 -12.72 -26.94
N SER A 129 1.15 -11.58 -27.11
CA SER A 129 0.48 -11.24 -28.36
C SER A 129 1.47 -11.01 -29.51
N LYS A 130 2.58 -10.30 -29.26
CA LYS A 130 3.67 -10.18 -30.24
C LYS A 130 4.30 -11.51 -30.61
N CYS A 131 4.50 -12.39 -29.62
CA CYS A 131 5.01 -13.72 -29.88
C CYS A 131 4.05 -14.52 -30.77
N TRP A 132 2.75 -14.46 -30.49
CA TRP A 132 1.74 -15.14 -31.29
C TRP A 132 1.72 -14.63 -32.72
N GLN A 133 1.82 -13.32 -32.95
CA GLN A 133 1.89 -12.77 -34.30
C GLN A 133 3.05 -13.37 -35.10
N ASN A 134 4.24 -13.45 -34.49
CA ASN A 134 5.42 -14.04 -35.13
C ASN A 134 5.29 -15.57 -35.33
N PHE A 135 4.63 -16.27 -34.41
CA PHE A 135 4.49 -17.72 -34.44
C PHE A 135 3.27 -18.21 -35.23
N SER A 136 2.27 -17.36 -35.47
CA SER A 136 0.99 -17.74 -36.08
C SER A 136 1.13 -18.35 -37.47
N ALA A 137 2.06 -17.84 -38.30
CA ALA A 137 2.35 -18.43 -39.61
C ALA A 137 2.93 -19.85 -39.51
N LEU A 138 3.78 -20.10 -38.49
CA LEU A 138 4.34 -21.41 -38.23
C LEU A 138 3.30 -22.36 -37.62
N ALA A 139 2.43 -21.86 -36.74
CA ALA A 139 1.33 -22.62 -36.17
C ALA A 139 0.35 -23.09 -37.25
N ALA A 140 0.03 -22.23 -38.23
CA ALA A 140 -0.84 -22.58 -39.35
C ALA A 140 -0.25 -23.71 -40.22
N LEU A 141 1.07 -23.71 -40.42
CA LEU A 141 1.76 -24.80 -41.11
C LEU A 141 1.76 -26.08 -40.27
N LEU A 142 2.06 -25.99 -38.97
CA LEU A 142 2.08 -27.15 -38.07
C LEU A 142 0.72 -27.83 -37.93
N GLN A 143 -0.38 -27.07 -37.89
CA GLN A 143 -1.74 -27.63 -37.88
C GLN A 143 -2.06 -28.44 -39.14
N GLN A 144 -1.42 -28.15 -40.27
CA GLN A 144 -1.58 -28.90 -41.50
C GLN A 144 -0.87 -30.27 -41.46
N PHE A 145 0.20 -30.39 -40.67
CA PHE A 145 0.96 -31.63 -40.49
C PHE A 145 0.46 -32.48 -39.32
N GLU A 146 -0.09 -31.86 -38.27
CA GLU A 146 -0.50 -32.56 -37.04
C GLU A 146 -1.84 -31.99 -36.53
N PRO A 147 -2.98 -32.46 -37.06
CA PRO A 147 -4.30 -31.88 -36.78
C PRO A 147 -4.79 -32.12 -35.34
N GLU A 148 -4.15 -33.00 -34.57
CA GLU A 148 -4.49 -33.24 -33.15
C GLU A 148 -3.86 -32.22 -32.20
N LEU A 149 -2.88 -31.41 -32.65
CA LEU A 149 -2.21 -30.42 -31.80
C LEU A 149 -2.98 -29.09 -31.83
N ASP A 150 -3.96 -28.94 -30.95
CA ASP A 150 -4.76 -27.70 -30.82
C ASP A 150 -3.99 -26.61 -30.06
N VAL A 151 -2.96 -26.05 -30.73
CA VAL A 151 -2.07 -25.01 -30.19
C VAL A 151 -2.84 -23.72 -29.87
N GLU A 152 -3.92 -23.42 -30.62
CA GLU A 152 -4.74 -22.22 -30.46
C GLU A 152 -5.53 -22.25 -29.14
N SER A 153 -6.14 -23.39 -28.79
CA SER A 153 -6.91 -23.51 -27.55
C SER A 153 -6.01 -23.43 -26.31
N GLN A 154 -4.82 -24.04 -26.35
CA GLN A 154 -3.87 -24.00 -25.24
C GLN A 154 -3.26 -22.61 -25.06
N PHE A 155 -2.96 -21.92 -26.16
CA PHE A 155 -2.50 -20.53 -26.12
C PHE A 155 -3.60 -19.59 -25.59
N GLY A 156 -4.84 -19.76 -26.06
CA GLY A 156 -6.00 -19.01 -25.58
C GLY A 156 -6.24 -19.16 -24.08
N ARG A 157 -6.07 -20.38 -23.53
CA ARG A 157 -6.22 -20.64 -22.09
C ARG A 157 -5.14 -19.96 -21.24
N SER A 158 -3.90 -19.97 -21.69
CA SER A 158 -2.77 -19.29 -21.04
C SER A 158 -2.92 -17.76 -21.09
N GLN A 159 -3.37 -17.23 -22.23
CA GLN A 159 -3.64 -15.82 -22.40
C GLN A 159 -4.81 -15.37 -21.49
N LEU A 160 -5.89 -16.15 -21.42
CA LEU A 160 -7.04 -15.87 -20.56
C LEU A 160 -6.67 -15.78 -19.08
N GLU A 161 -5.78 -16.66 -18.60
CA GLU A 161 -5.30 -16.65 -17.22
C GLU A 161 -4.65 -15.31 -16.83
N GLN A 162 -3.84 -14.72 -17.72
CA GLN A 162 -3.21 -13.42 -17.48
C GLN A 162 -4.22 -12.27 -17.45
N HIS A 163 -5.27 -12.34 -18.26
CA HIS A 163 -6.34 -11.35 -18.26
C HIS A 163 -7.18 -11.43 -16.97
N LEU A 164 -7.41 -12.64 -16.44
CA LEU A 164 -8.05 -12.82 -15.15
C LEU A 164 -7.22 -12.19 -14.02
N TYR A 165 -5.90 -12.42 -13.99
CA TYR A 165 -5.03 -11.78 -13.00
C TYR A 165 -5.03 -10.26 -13.11
N PHE A 166 -5.07 -9.73 -14.34
CA PHE A 166 -5.23 -8.30 -14.56
C PHE A 166 -6.56 -7.78 -13.98
N LEU A 167 -7.68 -8.44 -14.25
CA LEU A 167 -8.99 -8.00 -13.73
C LEU A 167 -9.05 -8.01 -12.20
N VAL A 168 -8.54 -9.06 -11.54
CA VAL A 168 -8.49 -9.11 -10.07
C VAL A 168 -7.60 -8.01 -9.51
N SER A 169 -6.44 -7.76 -10.14
CA SER A 169 -5.56 -6.65 -9.77
C SER A 169 -6.28 -5.29 -9.87
N VAL A 170 -7.05 -5.08 -10.94
CA VAL A 170 -7.79 -3.83 -11.13
C VAL A 170 -8.85 -3.64 -10.04
N CYS A 171 -9.56 -4.70 -9.63
CA CYS A 171 -10.46 -4.64 -8.49
C CYS A 171 -9.74 -4.14 -7.22
N PHE A 172 -8.56 -4.68 -6.91
CA PHE A 172 -7.78 -4.23 -5.74
C PHE A 172 -7.35 -2.76 -5.86
N VAL A 173 -6.89 -2.31 -7.04
CA VAL A 173 -6.53 -0.90 -7.27
C VAL A 173 -7.75 0.00 -6.99
N ILE A 174 -8.90 -0.31 -7.57
CA ILE A 174 -10.13 0.49 -7.46
C ILE A 174 -10.61 0.57 -6.00
N PHE A 175 -10.60 -0.54 -5.25
CA PHE A 175 -10.99 -0.55 -3.84
C PHE A 175 -9.98 0.19 -2.93
N SER A 176 -8.68 0.08 -3.21
CA SER A 176 -7.63 0.69 -2.39
C SER A 176 -7.48 2.20 -2.60
N PHE A 177 -7.74 2.70 -3.82
CA PHE A 177 -7.54 4.10 -4.19
C PHE A 177 -8.32 5.11 -3.32
N PRO A 178 -9.63 4.94 -3.04
CA PRO A 178 -10.38 5.86 -2.18
C PRO A 178 -10.02 5.74 -0.70
N LEU A 179 -9.40 4.63 -0.28
CA LEU A 179 -8.98 4.38 1.11
C LEU A 179 -7.59 4.94 1.41
N ALA A 180 -6.73 5.05 0.39
CA ALA A 180 -5.37 5.55 0.54
C ALA A 180 -5.33 7.09 0.61
N ASP A 181 -4.39 7.63 1.39
CA ASP A 181 -4.17 9.07 1.45
C ASP A 181 -3.54 9.56 0.14
N LYS A 182 -4.27 10.44 -0.55
CA LYS A 182 -3.90 11.01 -1.85
C LYS A 182 -2.61 11.81 -1.80
N ARG A 183 -2.19 12.31 -0.63
CA ARG A 183 -0.92 13.06 -0.48
C ARG A 183 0.31 12.22 -0.82
N TRP A 184 0.22 10.90 -0.66
CA TRP A 184 1.32 9.96 -0.87
C TRP A 184 1.27 9.24 -2.21
N ILE A 185 0.23 9.49 -3.01
CA ILE A 185 0.06 8.91 -4.35
C ILE A 185 0.41 9.98 -5.38
N PRO A 186 1.52 9.84 -6.14
CA PRO A 186 1.89 10.77 -7.20
C PRO A 186 0.96 10.57 -8.41
N CYS A 187 -0.25 11.12 -8.33
CA CYS A 187 -1.31 10.91 -9.32
C CYS A 187 -0.89 11.34 -10.74
N SER A 188 -0.06 12.39 -10.87
CA SER A 188 0.41 12.87 -12.17
C SER A 188 1.39 11.91 -12.85
N GLU A 189 2.33 11.32 -12.11
CA GLU A 189 3.30 10.35 -12.63
C GLU A 189 2.62 9.02 -12.98
N LEU A 190 1.70 8.57 -12.11
CA LEU A 190 0.94 7.35 -12.38
C LEU A 190 -0.01 7.53 -13.57
N CYS A 191 -0.52 8.74 -13.80
CA CYS A 191 -1.35 9.05 -14.97
C CYS A 191 -0.57 8.90 -16.28
N THR A 192 0.69 9.38 -16.34
CA THR A 192 1.51 9.23 -17.57
C THR A 192 1.86 7.77 -17.82
N VAL A 193 2.16 7.01 -16.76
CA VAL A 193 2.40 5.56 -16.84
C VAL A 193 1.13 4.83 -17.31
N ALA A 194 -0.04 5.20 -16.79
CA ALA A 194 -1.31 4.63 -17.21
C ALA A 194 -1.60 4.90 -18.69
N MET A 195 -1.41 6.14 -19.15
CA MET A 195 -1.54 6.51 -20.58
C MET A 195 -0.57 5.75 -21.48
N PHE A 196 0.67 5.52 -21.02
CA PHE A 196 1.64 4.69 -21.73
C PHE A 196 1.13 3.24 -21.89
N PHE A 197 0.58 2.64 -20.83
CA PHE A 197 0.01 1.30 -20.91
C PHE A 197 -1.29 1.23 -21.72
N THR A 198 -2.10 2.30 -21.76
CA THR A 198 -3.23 2.41 -22.71
C THR A 198 -2.72 2.37 -24.16
N ALA A 199 -1.69 3.16 -24.49
CA ALA A 199 -1.12 3.15 -25.84
C ALA A 199 -0.51 1.78 -26.19
N LEU A 200 0.18 1.14 -25.24
CA LEU A 200 0.79 -0.18 -25.42
C LEU A 200 -0.27 -1.27 -25.62
N SER A 201 -1.34 -1.24 -24.83
CA SER A 201 -2.45 -2.20 -24.93
C SER A 201 -3.26 -2.01 -26.21
N TYR A 202 -3.49 -0.77 -26.65
CA TYR A 202 -4.09 -0.49 -27.96
C TYR A 202 -3.24 -1.04 -29.11
N ALA A 203 -1.92 -0.84 -29.07
CA ALA A 203 -0.99 -1.39 -30.06
C ALA A 203 -0.89 -2.93 -30.02
N SER A 204 -1.32 -3.55 -28.93
CA SER A 204 -1.34 -5.01 -28.76
C SER A 204 -2.53 -5.69 -29.44
N LEU A 205 -3.57 -4.92 -29.82
CA LEU A 205 -4.82 -5.44 -30.37
C LEU A 205 -4.62 -6.02 -31.78
N THR A 206 -5.26 -7.16 -32.01
CA THR A 206 -5.21 -7.88 -33.29
C THR A 206 -5.91 -7.09 -34.41
N PRO A 207 -5.34 -7.03 -35.63
CA PRO A 207 -5.90 -6.24 -36.74
C PRO A 207 -7.28 -6.71 -37.21
N ALA A 208 -7.67 -7.96 -36.95
CA ALA A 208 -8.93 -8.55 -37.43
C ALA A 208 -10.21 -7.83 -36.94
N ALA A 209 -10.16 -7.13 -35.79
CA ALA A 209 -11.29 -6.35 -35.26
C ALA A 209 -10.99 -4.84 -35.20
N ALA A 210 -9.96 -4.36 -35.91
CA ALA A 210 -9.44 -3.00 -35.79
C ALA A 210 -10.49 -1.91 -36.03
N SER A 211 -11.51 -2.15 -36.87
CA SER A 211 -12.56 -1.17 -37.15
C SER A 211 -13.49 -0.93 -35.96
N TYR A 212 -13.93 -1.99 -35.29
CA TYR A 212 -14.79 -1.91 -34.10
C TYR A 212 -14.02 -1.39 -32.89
N THR A 213 -12.78 -1.87 -32.68
CA THR A 213 -11.93 -1.41 -31.57
C THR A 213 -11.52 0.05 -31.72
N ARG A 214 -11.22 0.51 -32.94
CA ARG A 214 -10.94 1.94 -33.20
C ARG A 214 -12.15 2.82 -32.90
N ARG A 215 -13.34 2.40 -33.30
CA ARG A 215 -14.58 3.14 -33.00
C ARG A 215 -14.81 3.20 -31.49
N ALA A 216 -14.71 2.07 -30.80
CA ALA A 216 -14.86 1.99 -29.34
C ALA A 216 -13.88 2.93 -28.62
N PHE A 217 -12.60 2.89 -29.00
CA PHE A 217 -11.56 3.74 -28.42
C PHE A 217 -11.83 5.24 -28.65
N ILE A 218 -12.25 5.64 -29.86
CA ILE A 218 -12.59 7.04 -30.15
C ILE A 218 -13.76 7.53 -29.28
N ILE A 219 -14.79 6.70 -29.09
CA ILE A 219 -15.97 7.03 -28.27
C ILE A 219 -15.58 7.17 -26.80
N GLU A 220 -14.71 6.30 -26.30
CA GLU A 220 -14.20 6.33 -24.94
C GLU A 220 -13.33 7.56 -24.65
N VAL A 221 -12.46 7.92 -25.60
CA VAL A 221 -11.70 9.18 -25.53
C VAL A 221 -12.64 10.38 -25.60
N ALA A 222 -13.68 10.33 -26.44
CA ALA A 222 -14.67 11.41 -26.54
C ALA A 222 -15.49 11.56 -25.25
N SER A 223 -15.92 10.46 -24.63
CA SER A 223 -16.70 10.49 -23.38
C SER A 223 -15.87 10.97 -22.20
N SER A 224 -14.62 10.51 -22.08
CA SER A 224 -13.69 10.96 -21.04
C SER A 224 -13.31 12.44 -21.20
N LEU A 225 -13.11 12.91 -22.44
CA LEU A 225 -12.89 14.33 -22.72
C LEU A 225 -14.10 15.17 -22.32
N CYS A 226 -15.32 14.72 -22.64
CA CYS A 226 -16.55 15.37 -22.20
C CYS A 226 -16.64 15.43 -20.67
N ALA A 227 -16.29 14.37 -19.96
CA ALA A 227 -16.24 14.37 -18.49
C ALA A 227 -15.22 15.40 -17.96
N LEU A 228 -14.05 15.53 -18.60
CA LEU A 228 -13.02 16.49 -18.20
C LEU A 228 -13.43 17.96 -18.45
N THR A 229 -14.26 18.24 -19.46
CA THR A 229 -14.74 19.61 -19.75
C THR A 229 -15.49 20.26 -18.59
N THR A 230 -16.06 19.46 -17.68
CA THR A 230 -16.75 19.97 -16.47
C THR A 230 -15.83 20.73 -15.51
N ARG A 231 -14.51 20.52 -15.60
CA ARG A 231 -13.49 21.17 -14.75
C ARG A 231 -12.85 22.41 -15.37
N LEU A 232 -13.14 22.72 -16.64
CA LEU A 232 -12.60 23.91 -17.28
C LEU A 232 -13.15 25.19 -16.62
N PRO A 233 -12.33 26.26 -16.51
CA PRO A 233 -12.77 27.54 -15.97
C PRO A 233 -13.96 28.09 -16.76
N GLY A 234 -14.80 28.88 -16.10
CA GLY A 234 -16.11 29.31 -16.58
C GLY A 234 -16.12 30.12 -17.89
N GLU A 235 -14.97 30.49 -18.43
CA GLU A 235 -14.80 31.20 -19.70
C GLU A 235 -15.17 30.32 -20.91
N PHE A 236 -14.96 29.00 -20.84
CA PHE A 236 -15.26 28.06 -21.93
C PHE A 236 -16.68 27.46 -21.82
N LYS A 237 -17.71 28.30 -21.81
CA LYS A 237 -19.12 27.88 -21.65
C LYS A 237 -19.58 26.85 -22.69
N THR A 238 -19.12 26.96 -23.95
CA THR A 238 -19.48 26.05 -25.05
C THR A 238 -18.90 24.65 -24.86
N LEU A 239 -17.63 24.55 -24.47
CA LEU A 239 -17.00 23.26 -24.16
C LEU A 239 -17.62 22.61 -22.93
N ARG A 240 -18.00 23.41 -21.93
CA ARG A 240 -18.63 22.92 -20.70
C ARG A 240 -20.01 22.31 -20.95
N LEU A 241 -20.72 22.75 -21.99
CA LEU A 241 -22.03 22.21 -22.37
C LEU A 241 -21.96 20.71 -22.71
N LEU A 242 -20.84 20.23 -23.28
CA LEU A 242 -20.68 18.81 -23.62
C LEU A 242 -20.62 17.89 -22.40
N GLY A 243 -20.18 18.40 -21.25
CA GLY A 243 -20.06 17.65 -20.00
C GLY A 243 -21.24 17.84 -19.03
N GLN A 244 -22.24 18.67 -19.36
CA GLN A 244 -23.36 18.93 -18.46
C GLN A 244 -24.32 17.74 -18.38
N THR A 245 -24.75 17.45 -17.15
CA THR A 245 -25.84 16.52 -16.85
C THR A 245 -27.17 17.23 -17.11
N PHE A 246 -27.97 16.74 -18.07
CA PHE A 246 -29.26 17.34 -18.43
C PHE A 246 -30.35 17.00 -17.41
N ALA A 247 -30.40 15.75 -16.95
CA ALA A 247 -31.35 15.29 -15.93
C ALA A 247 -30.75 14.16 -15.09
N ALA A 248 -31.08 14.12 -13.80
CA ALA A 248 -30.71 13.02 -12.90
C ALA A 248 -31.98 12.39 -12.33
N VAL A 249 -32.27 11.16 -12.74
CA VAL A 249 -33.47 10.42 -12.32
C VAL A 249 -33.06 9.40 -11.24
N PRO A 250 -33.56 9.52 -10.00
CA PRO A 250 -33.27 8.53 -8.96
C PRO A 250 -33.97 7.20 -9.30
N VAL A 251 -33.19 6.12 -9.44
CA VAL A 251 -33.71 4.76 -9.64
C VAL A 251 -33.59 4.06 -8.28
N GLY A 252 -34.59 4.27 -7.42
CA GLY A 252 -34.62 3.75 -6.04
C GLY A 252 -33.83 4.58 -5.03
N GLU A 253 -33.56 4.00 -3.85
CA GLU A 253 -32.91 4.72 -2.73
C GLU A 253 -31.38 4.83 -2.86
N SER A 254 -30.74 3.96 -3.65
CA SER A 254 -29.27 3.80 -3.68
C SER A 254 -28.61 4.16 -5.00
N VAL A 255 -29.37 4.36 -6.09
CA VAL A 255 -28.82 4.55 -7.44
C VAL A 255 -29.49 5.75 -8.14
N VAL A 256 -28.70 6.56 -8.84
CA VAL A 256 -29.17 7.70 -9.64
C VAL A 256 -28.71 7.53 -11.07
N LEU A 257 -29.65 7.55 -12.01
CA LEU A 257 -29.41 7.54 -13.44
C LEU A 257 -29.16 8.98 -13.92
N THR A 258 -27.99 9.24 -14.49
CA THR A 258 -27.64 10.57 -15.02
C THR A 258 -27.76 10.58 -16.54
N ILE A 259 -28.70 11.37 -17.05
CA ILE A 259 -28.89 11.61 -18.49
C ILE A 259 -27.94 12.73 -18.91
N SER A 260 -26.91 12.35 -19.66
CA SER A 260 -25.84 13.23 -20.15
C SER A 260 -25.38 12.78 -21.54
N LEU A 261 -24.71 13.65 -22.29
CA LEU A 261 -24.11 13.25 -23.58
C LEU A 261 -23.10 12.10 -23.43
N PRO A 262 -22.24 12.07 -22.38
CA PRO A 262 -21.45 10.90 -22.04
C PRO A 262 -22.27 9.61 -21.86
N CYS A 263 -23.49 9.67 -21.30
CA CYS A 263 -24.35 8.49 -21.13
C CYS A 263 -24.73 7.84 -22.48
N LEU A 264 -25.06 8.64 -23.50
CA LEU A 264 -25.35 8.12 -24.86
C LEU A 264 -24.10 7.48 -25.49
N LEU A 265 -22.92 8.09 -25.29
CA LEU A 265 -21.66 7.54 -25.76
C LEU A 265 -21.34 6.19 -25.10
N TYR A 266 -21.57 6.05 -23.79
CA TYR A 266 -21.39 4.77 -23.08
C TYR A 266 -22.41 3.71 -23.50
N LEU A 267 -23.67 4.06 -23.78
CA LEU A 267 -24.66 3.12 -24.33
C LEU A 267 -24.20 2.58 -25.70
N TYR A 268 -23.64 3.45 -26.55
CA TYR A 268 -23.07 3.03 -27.83
C TYR A 268 -21.79 2.20 -27.64
N LEU A 269 -20.97 2.49 -26.63
CA LEU A 269 -19.83 1.67 -26.24
C LEU A 269 -20.26 0.24 -25.83
N PHE A 270 -21.30 0.11 -25.00
CA PHE A 270 -21.87 -1.20 -24.64
C PHE A 270 -22.40 -1.96 -25.85
N TYR A 271 -23.03 -1.27 -26.80
CA TYR A 271 -23.42 -1.87 -28.07
C TYR A 271 -22.21 -2.41 -28.86
N LEU A 272 -21.10 -1.66 -28.90
CA LEU A 272 -19.87 -2.14 -29.53
C LEU A 272 -19.25 -3.33 -28.78
N PHE A 273 -19.30 -3.37 -27.45
CA PHE A 273 -18.86 -4.53 -26.66
C PHE A 273 -19.66 -5.78 -27.00
N PHE A 274 -20.98 -5.64 -27.08
CA PHE A 274 -21.87 -6.74 -27.46
C PHE A 274 -21.60 -7.20 -28.91
N SER A 275 -21.40 -6.25 -29.83
CA SER A 275 -21.04 -6.56 -31.22
C SER A 275 -19.71 -7.30 -31.31
N MET A 276 -18.68 -6.87 -30.56
CA MET A 276 -17.38 -7.54 -30.51
C MET A 276 -17.47 -8.95 -29.90
N ALA A 277 -18.31 -9.13 -28.87
CA ALA A 277 -18.54 -10.44 -28.26
C ALA A 277 -19.20 -11.41 -29.26
N ARG A 278 -20.20 -10.95 -30.03
CA ARG A 278 -20.95 -11.80 -30.96
C ARG A 278 -20.13 -12.27 -32.17
N LEU A 279 -19.03 -11.61 -32.50
CA LEU A 279 -18.15 -12.01 -33.61
C LEU A 279 -17.68 -13.47 -33.44
N HIS A 280 -17.73 -14.22 -34.55
CA HIS A 280 -17.36 -15.65 -34.60
C HIS A 280 -18.05 -16.53 -33.54
N GLY A 281 -19.34 -16.30 -33.28
CA GLY A 281 -20.15 -17.18 -32.42
C GLY A 281 -19.70 -17.17 -30.95
N PHE A 282 -19.59 -15.98 -30.35
CA PHE A 282 -19.12 -15.75 -28.97
C PHE A 282 -17.64 -16.01 -28.69
N ARG A 283 -16.88 -16.55 -29.65
CA ARG A 283 -15.41 -16.67 -29.55
C ARG A 283 -14.73 -15.30 -29.54
N GLY A 284 -15.37 -14.27 -30.12
CA GLY A 284 -14.91 -12.89 -30.07
C GLY A 284 -14.77 -12.29 -28.66
N THR A 285 -15.45 -12.87 -27.66
CA THR A 285 -15.32 -12.47 -26.25
C THR A 285 -13.87 -12.55 -25.78
N TYR A 286 -13.20 -13.68 -26.00
CA TYR A 286 -11.84 -13.89 -25.51
C TYR A 286 -10.78 -13.34 -26.46
N CYS A 287 -11.03 -13.34 -27.78
CA CYS A 287 -10.08 -12.88 -28.78
C CYS A 287 -10.04 -11.35 -28.94
N PHE A 288 -11.17 -10.66 -28.72
CA PHE A 288 -11.28 -9.22 -29.01
C PHE A 288 -11.79 -8.40 -27.83
N LEU A 289 -12.86 -8.84 -27.15
CA LEU A 289 -13.45 -8.06 -26.05
C LEU A 289 -12.52 -8.00 -24.84
N VAL A 290 -12.02 -9.14 -24.36
CA VAL A 290 -11.16 -9.19 -23.16
C VAL A 290 -9.86 -8.38 -23.31
N PRO A 291 -9.12 -8.46 -24.43
CA PRO A 291 -7.98 -7.57 -24.68
C PRO A 291 -8.37 -6.09 -24.78
N TYR A 292 -9.53 -5.77 -25.36
CA TYR A 292 -10.03 -4.39 -25.38
C TYR A 292 -10.34 -3.89 -23.96
N LEU A 293 -10.94 -4.72 -23.11
CA LEU A 293 -11.22 -4.36 -21.71
C LEU A 293 -9.95 -3.99 -20.94
N VAL A 294 -8.80 -4.59 -21.24
CA VAL A 294 -7.52 -4.18 -20.64
C VAL A 294 -7.19 -2.73 -21.01
N CYS A 295 -7.34 -2.36 -22.27
CA CYS A 295 -7.15 -0.98 -22.73
C CYS A 295 -8.14 -0.03 -22.06
N PHE A 296 -9.42 -0.41 -22.02
CA PHE A 296 -10.50 0.34 -21.37
C PHE A 296 -10.18 0.64 -19.90
N MET A 297 -9.81 -0.39 -19.11
CA MET A 297 -9.49 -0.21 -17.69
C MET A 297 -8.29 0.72 -17.46
N TRP A 298 -7.27 0.70 -18.32
CA TRP A 298 -6.13 1.63 -18.22
C TRP A 298 -6.53 3.06 -18.55
N LEU A 299 -7.36 3.27 -19.58
CA LEU A 299 -7.82 4.61 -19.96
C LEU A 299 -8.75 5.21 -18.90
N GLU A 300 -9.73 4.46 -18.41
CA GLU A 300 -10.60 4.90 -17.31
C GLU A 300 -9.80 5.23 -16.04
N PHE A 301 -8.85 4.38 -15.69
CA PHE A 301 -7.99 4.63 -14.53
C PHE A 301 -7.08 5.86 -14.75
N ALA A 302 -6.57 6.07 -15.96
CA ALA A 302 -5.82 7.28 -16.30
C ALA A 302 -6.68 8.55 -16.15
N VAL A 303 -7.94 8.51 -16.55
CA VAL A 303 -8.89 9.64 -16.38
C VAL A 303 -9.14 9.93 -14.90
N VAL A 304 -9.33 8.90 -14.08
CA VAL A 304 -9.48 9.05 -12.62
C VAL A 304 -8.23 9.67 -11.96
N LEU A 305 -7.04 9.25 -12.37
CA LEU A 305 -5.79 9.83 -11.90
C LEU A 305 -5.63 11.28 -12.37
N LEU A 306 -5.99 11.57 -13.62
CA LEU A 306 -5.97 12.91 -14.19
C LEU A 306 -6.89 13.86 -13.41
N GLN A 307 -8.08 13.41 -13.04
CA GLN A 307 -9.03 14.18 -12.21
C GLN A 307 -8.48 14.52 -10.81
N ASN A 308 -7.58 13.72 -10.25
CA ASN A 308 -6.97 13.98 -8.94
C ASN A 308 -5.58 14.65 -9.06
N SER A 309 -5.10 14.88 -10.28
CA SER A 309 -3.78 15.48 -10.54
C SER A 309 -3.84 17.00 -10.64
N THR A 310 -2.71 17.65 -10.37
CA THR A 310 -2.51 19.08 -10.60
C THR A 310 -1.86 19.30 -11.97
N LEU A 311 -2.28 20.34 -12.72
CA LEU A 311 -1.70 20.71 -14.01
C LEU A 311 -0.18 20.93 -13.95
N ILE A 312 0.29 21.59 -12.88
CA ILE A 312 1.72 21.84 -12.62
C ILE A 312 2.48 20.52 -12.48
N GLY A 313 1.89 19.56 -11.76
CA GLY A 313 2.42 18.20 -11.64
C GLY A 313 2.60 17.54 -13.00
N LEU A 314 1.59 17.60 -13.87
CA LEU A 314 1.60 17.00 -15.21
C LEU A 314 2.67 17.61 -16.13
N ILE A 315 2.84 18.94 -16.10
CA ILE A 315 3.90 19.61 -16.87
C ILE A 315 5.27 19.15 -16.37
N ARG A 316 5.46 19.09 -15.04
CA ARG A 316 6.70 18.62 -14.43
C ARG A 316 7.02 17.16 -14.82
N THR A 317 6.01 16.28 -14.80
CA THR A 317 6.19 14.86 -15.18
C THR A 317 6.62 14.76 -16.63
N CYS A 318 5.91 15.44 -17.55
CA CYS A 318 6.21 15.42 -18.97
C CYS A 318 7.64 15.91 -19.24
N VAL A 319 8.03 17.05 -18.65
CA VAL A 319 9.40 17.57 -18.78
C VAL A 319 10.42 16.60 -18.20
N ALA A 320 10.16 16.00 -17.03
CA ALA A 320 11.05 15.03 -16.41
C ALA A 320 11.25 13.78 -17.28
N TYR A 321 10.18 13.22 -17.85
CA TYR A 321 10.28 12.07 -18.76
C TYR A 321 11.01 12.40 -20.05
N PHE A 322 10.72 13.56 -20.66
CA PHE A 322 11.45 14.03 -21.84
C PHE A 322 12.95 14.19 -21.53
N LEU A 323 13.29 14.88 -20.43
CA LEU A 323 14.67 15.04 -19.99
C LEU A 323 15.33 13.70 -19.66
N PHE A 324 14.61 12.76 -19.04
CA PHE A 324 15.12 11.43 -18.71
C PHE A 324 15.46 10.61 -19.96
N LEU A 325 14.64 10.68 -21.01
CA LEU A 325 14.92 10.01 -22.29
C LEU A 325 16.22 10.52 -22.94
N PHE A 326 16.58 11.80 -22.76
CA PHE A 326 17.83 12.37 -23.25
C PHE A 326 19.00 12.18 -22.27
N ALA A 327 18.74 12.22 -20.97
CA ALA A 327 19.76 12.12 -19.93
C ALA A 327 20.28 10.69 -19.73
N LEU A 328 19.44 9.66 -19.90
CA LEU A 328 19.83 8.27 -19.68
C LEU A 328 20.90 7.80 -20.70
N PRO A 329 20.80 8.09 -22.02
CA PRO A 329 21.87 7.83 -22.97
C PRO A 329 23.18 8.57 -22.63
N ILE A 330 23.10 9.84 -22.23
CA ILE A 330 24.27 10.66 -21.89
C ILE A 330 24.93 10.15 -20.60
N LEU A 331 24.14 9.78 -19.60
CA LEU A 331 24.63 9.19 -18.34
C LEU A 331 25.24 7.81 -18.58
N ALA A 332 24.63 6.97 -19.43
CA ALA A 332 25.19 5.67 -19.80
C ALA A 332 26.53 5.83 -20.54
N LEU A 333 26.62 6.79 -21.48
CA LEU A 333 27.86 7.15 -22.16
C LEU A 333 28.91 7.70 -21.19
N GLY A 334 28.51 8.56 -20.25
CA GLY A 334 29.38 9.13 -19.23
C GLY A 334 29.91 8.06 -18.26
N LEU A 335 29.06 7.15 -17.80
CA LEU A 335 29.45 6.01 -16.97
C LEU A 335 30.35 5.04 -17.73
N ALA A 336 30.06 4.75 -19.01
CA ALA A 336 30.93 3.93 -19.85
C ALA A 336 32.31 4.59 -20.04
N ALA A 337 32.36 5.90 -20.28
CA ALA A 337 33.60 6.66 -20.41
C ALA A 337 34.39 6.68 -19.09
N LEU A 338 33.73 6.91 -17.94
CA LEU A 338 34.36 6.85 -16.62
C LEU A 338 34.89 5.44 -16.32
N LEU A 339 34.16 4.39 -16.69
CA LEU A 339 34.64 3.01 -16.57
C LEU A 339 35.87 2.77 -17.46
N ILE A 340 35.87 3.24 -18.71
CA ILE A 340 37.02 3.12 -19.61
C ILE A 340 38.24 3.87 -19.06
N ILE A 341 38.04 5.12 -18.59
CA ILE A 341 39.11 5.93 -17.97
C ILE A 341 39.63 5.24 -16.71
N GLN A 342 38.74 4.71 -15.87
CA GLN A 342 39.13 3.97 -14.66
C GLN A 342 39.89 2.69 -15.00
N MET A 343 39.47 1.96 -16.04
CA MET A 343 40.17 0.76 -16.52
C MET A 343 41.55 1.09 -17.09
N ILE A 344 41.69 2.20 -17.83
CA ILE A 344 42.97 2.68 -18.36
C ILE A 344 43.88 3.16 -17.22
N LYS A 345 43.35 3.95 -16.28
CA LYS A 345 44.10 4.42 -15.10
C LYS A 345 44.56 3.24 -14.25
N TRP A 346 43.68 2.27 -14.02
CA TRP A 346 44.02 1.04 -13.32
C TRP A 346 45.14 0.29 -14.06
N PHE A 347 45.03 0.13 -15.38
CA PHE A 347 46.02 -0.56 -16.21
C PHE A 347 47.40 0.12 -16.23
N VAL A 348 47.46 1.45 -16.17
CA VAL A 348 48.71 2.23 -16.15
C VAL A 348 49.40 2.19 -14.78
N GLU A 349 48.65 2.03 -13.69
CA GLU A 349 49.14 2.05 -12.31
C GLU A 349 49.58 0.66 -11.79
N LEU A 350 49.68 -0.33 -12.69
CA LEU A 350 49.73 -1.74 -12.35
C LEU A 350 51.11 -2.38 -12.62
N GLU A 351 51.96 -2.44 -11.57
CA GLU A 351 53.05 -3.43 -11.48
C GLU A 351 52.43 -4.83 -11.32
N LEU A 352 52.52 -5.66 -12.38
CA LEU A 352 51.76 -6.90 -12.59
C LEU A 352 51.83 -7.97 -11.48
N THR A 353 52.71 -7.85 -10.49
CA THR A 353 52.92 -8.87 -9.45
C THR A 353 52.11 -8.64 -8.16
N LYS A 354 51.68 -7.41 -7.87
CA LYS A 354 50.96 -7.07 -6.62
C LYS A 354 49.44 -7.31 -6.70
N MET A 355 48.89 -7.46 -7.91
CA MET A 355 47.45 -7.53 -8.13
C MET A 355 46.88 -8.96 -8.15
N LEU A 356 47.69 -9.97 -8.52
CA LEU A 356 47.28 -11.38 -8.41
C LEU A 356 47.09 -11.79 -6.94
N VAL A 357 47.93 -11.27 -6.04
CA VAL A 357 47.93 -11.61 -4.61
C VAL A 357 46.81 -10.89 -3.86
N THR A 358 46.56 -9.60 -4.13
CA THR A 358 45.51 -8.84 -3.46
C THR A 358 44.10 -9.17 -3.98
N LEU A 359 43.96 -9.48 -5.27
CA LEU A 359 42.69 -9.97 -5.83
C LEU A 359 42.35 -11.38 -5.30
N ALA A 360 43.33 -12.29 -5.22
CA ALA A 360 43.10 -13.62 -4.65
C ALA A 360 42.76 -13.56 -3.15
N VAL A 361 43.42 -12.69 -2.37
CA VAL A 361 43.22 -12.58 -0.91
C VAL A 361 41.95 -11.81 -0.54
N CYS A 362 41.46 -10.87 -1.36
CA CYS A 362 40.24 -10.12 -1.07
C CYS A 362 38.97 -10.70 -1.71
N VAL A 363 39.06 -11.32 -2.90
CA VAL A 363 37.89 -11.88 -3.59
C VAL A 363 37.44 -13.18 -2.94
N VAL A 364 38.35 -14.02 -2.46
CA VAL A 364 38.02 -15.34 -1.88
C VAL A 364 37.21 -15.21 -0.56
N PRO A 365 37.58 -14.38 0.44
CA PRO A 365 36.80 -14.26 1.68
C PRO A 365 35.48 -13.52 1.49
N VAL A 366 35.42 -12.52 0.61
CA VAL A 366 34.21 -11.72 0.38
C VAL A 366 33.19 -12.51 -0.44
N THR A 367 33.62 -13.24 -1.47
CA THR A 367 32.72 -14.12 -2.24
C THR A 367 32.25 -15.31 -1.41
N LEU A 368 33.12 -15.97 -0.62
CA LEU A 368 32.70 -17.06 0.26
C LEU A 368 31.74 -16.59 1.37
N ARG A 369 31.92 -15.40 1.94
CA ARG A 369 31.05 -14.87 3.02
C ARG A 369 29.70 -14.38 2.51
N LEU A 370 29.64 -13.77 1.31
CA LEU A 370 28.38 -13.33 0.69
C LEU A 370 27.59 -14.50 0.07
N TRP A 371 28.30 -15.47 -0.52
CA TRP A 371 27.71 -16.66 -1.16
C TRP A 371 27.09 -17.62 -0.14
N THR A 372 27.69 -17.79 1.04
CA THR A 372 27.21 -18.75 2.05
C THR A 372 26.08 -18.22 2.94
N ARG A 373 26.03 -16.91 3.23
CA ARG A 373 25.09 -16.36 4.22
C ARG A 373 23.78 -15.81 3.67
N PHE A 374 23.78 -15.27 2.44
CA PHE A 374 22.61 -14.56 1.88
C PHE A 374 22.03 -15.20 0.62
N SER A 375 22.88 -15.80 -0.23
CA SER A 375 22.42 -16.39 -1.49
C SER A 375 21.48 -17.58 -1.25
N LEU A 376 21.83 -18.56 -0.41
CA LEU A 376 21.07 -19.82 -0.41
C LEU A 376 19.64 -19.75 0.20
N SER A 377 19.33 -18.77 1.05
CA SER A 377 17.97 -18.60 1.59
C SER A 377 17.11 -17.67 0.72
N ILE A 378 17.64 -16.52 0.31
CA ILE A 378 16.89 -15.55 -0.51
C ILE A 378 16.81 -16.04 -1.96
N LEU A 379 17.82 -16.71 -2.50
CA LEU A 379 17.81 -17.26 -3.86
C LEU A 379 16.89 -18.48 -3.97
N ASN A 380 16.73 -19.30 -2.92
CA ASN A 380 15.76 -20.39 -2.94
C ASN A 380 14.32 -19.89 -2.76
N VAL A 381 14.11 -18.86 -1.94
CA VAL A 381 12.84 -18.15 -1.85
C VAL A 381 12.55 -17.45 -3.19
N LEU A 382 13.50 -16.72 -3.78
CA LEU A 382 13.38 -16.11 -5.11
C LEU A 382 13.19 -17.13 -6.23
N ARG A 383 13.83 -18.30 -6.16
CA ARG A 383 13.68 -19.39 -7.14
C ARG A 383 12.31 -20.05 -7.02
N SER A 384 11.78 -20.20 -5.81
CA SER A 384 10.40 -20.63 -5.56
C SER A 384 9.37 -19.57 -6.00
N ILE A 385 9.66 -18.28 -5.73
CA ILE A 385 8.90 -17.11 -6.20
C ILE A 385 8.95 -16.97 -7.74
N THR A 386 10.04 -17.39 -8.37
CA THR A 386 10.19 -17.38 -9.83
C THR A 386 9.45 -18.57 -10.45
N GLN A 387 9.37 -19.72 -9.75
CA GLN A 387 8.61 -20.89 -10.20
C GLN A 387 7.09 -20.64 -10.18
N HIS A 388 6.55 -20.05 -9.11
CA HIS A 388 5.16 -19.60 -9.05
C HIS A 388 5.10 -18.13 -9.47
N GLY A 389 5.09 -17.88 -10.78
CA GLY A 389 5.39 -16.57 -11.38
C GLY A 389 4.89 -15.33 -10.58
N PRO A 390 5.70 -14.25 -10.50
CA PRO A 390 5.61 -13.19 -9.49
C PRO A 390 4.22 -12.57 -9.28
N VAL A 391 3.43 -12.46 -10.35
CA VAL A 391 2.03 -11.97 -10.29
C VAL A 391 1.16 -12.82 -9.36
N LYS A 392 1.29 -14.15 -9.40
CA LYS A 392 0.49 -15.06 -8.55
C LYS A 392 0.81 -14.86 -7.08
N LEU A 393 2.08 -14.66 -6.75
CA LEU A 393 2.52 -14.39 -5.38
C LEU A 393 2.00 -13.03 -4.88
N ILE A 394 2.12 -11.99 -5.71
CA ILE A 394 1.60 -10.65 -5.37
C ILE A 394 0.09 -10.73 -5.12
N LEU A 395 -0.64 -11.42 -6.00
CA LEU A 395 -2.09 -11.56 -5.86
C LEU A 395 -2.49 -12.38 -4.62
N LEU A 396 -1.77 -13.47 -4.34
CA LEU A 396 -1.97 -14.25 -3.12
C LEU A 396 -1.73 -13.39 -1.87
N CYS A 397 -0.67 -12.58 -1.87
CA CYS A 397 -0.37 -11.66 -0.78
C CYS A 397 -1.50 -10.63 -0.61
N LEU A 398 -1.98 -10.02 -1.70
CA LEU A 398 -3.10 -9.07 -1.68
C LEU A 398 -4.38 -9.71 -1.13
N CYS A 399 -4.72 -10.93 -1.57
CA CYS A 399 -5.87 -11.67 -1.06
C CYS A 399 -5.72 -12.00 0.44
N CYS A 400 -4.54 -12.43 0.89
CA CYS A 400 -4.28 -12.68 2.31
C CYS A 400 -4.43 -11.40 3.15
N VAL A 401 -3.84 -10.28 2.70
CA VAL A 401 -3.99 -8.98 3.37
C VAL A 401 -5.45 -8.56 3.44
N PHE A 402 -6.19 -8.69 2.34
CA PHE A 402 -7.62 -8.38 2.30
C PHE A 402 -8.43 -9.24 3.28
N LEU A 403 -8.20 -10.56 3.31
CA LEU A 403 -8.87 -11.47 4.25
C LEU A 403 -8.54 -11.13 5.72
N VAL A 404 -7.28 -10.80 6.01
CA VAL A 404 -6.86 -10.34 7.35
C VAL A 404 -7.54 -9.03 7.70
N CYS A 405 -7.64 -8.07 6.77
CA CYS A 405 -8.34 -6.81 6.99
C CYS A 405 -9.83 -7.03 7.24
N VAL A 406 -10.50 -7.88 6.46
CA VAL A 406 -11.92 -8.22 6.66
C VAL A 406 -12.11 -8.92 8.01
N GLY A 407 -11.26 -9.89 8.35
CA GLY A 407 -11.28 -10.56 9.65
C GLY A 407 -11.02 -9.62 10.81
N TYR A 408 -10.11 -8.66 10.65
CA TYR A 408 -9.82 -7.62 11.64
C TYR A 408 -11.00 -6.66 11.81
N VAL A 409 -11.60 -6.17 10.72
CA VAL A 409 -12.78 -5.31 10.76
C VAL A 409 -13.94 -6.03 11.44
N TYR A 410 -14.20 -7.28 11.07
CA TYR A 410 -15.23 -8.10 11.71
C TYR A 410 -14.95 -8.33 13.22
N SER A 411 -13.70 -8.55 13.60
CA SER A 411 -13.30 -8.73 15.00
C SER A 411 -13.35 -7.43 15.80
N ALA A 412 -13.00 -6.30 15.18
CA ALA A 412 -13.10 -4.97 15.78
C ALA A 412 -14.56 -4.56 15.97
N GLU A 413 -15.46 -4.95 15.05
CA GLU A 413 -16.91 -4.84 15.21
C GLU A 413 -17.49 -5.78 16.27
N GLY A 414 -16.81 -6.90 16.56
CA GLY A 414 -17.17 -7.86 17.60
C GLY A 414 -17.23 -7.26 19.00
N LEU A 415 -16.57 -6.13 19.24
CA LEU A 415 -16.85 -5.25 20.38
C LEU A 415 -18.09 -4.43 20.05
N LYS A 416 -19.26 -5.08 20.00
CA LYS A 416 -20.56 -4.43 19.77
C LYS A 416 -20.76 -3.32 20.79
N VAL A 417 -20.46 -2.09 20.40
CA VAL A 417 -20.74 -0.91 21.19
C VAL A 417 -22.24 -0.64 21.06
N TYR A 418 -23.03 -1.04 22.06
CA TYR A 418 -24.46 -0.76 22.08
C TYR A 418 -24.68 0.71 22.40
N ASN A 419 -25.11 1.50 21.41
CA ASN A 419 -25.55 2.88 21.64
C ASN A 419 -26.78 2.82 22.57
N SER A 420 -26.58 3.24 23.81
CA SER A 420 -27.59 3.14 24.85
C SER A 420 -28.00 4.52 25.28
N THR A 421 -29.30 4.75 25.40
CA THR A 421 -29.88 6.00 25.92
C THR A 421 -29.85 6.05 27.45
N LEU A 422 -28.96 5.28 28.08
CA LEU A 422 -28.86 5.17 29.55
C LEU A 422 -28.35 6.50 30.11
N THR A 423 -29.18 7.17 30.90
CA THR A 423 -28.80 8.42 31.56
C THR A 423 -27.91 8.12 32.77
N TRP A 424 -27.10 9.09 33.16
CA TRP A 424 -26.25 8.97 34.36
C TRP A 424 -27.08 8.73 35.63
N GLU A 425 -28.27 9.31 35.73
CA GLU A 425 -29.18 9.09 36.86
C GLU A 425 -29.63 7.63 36.94
N GLN A 426 -30.08 7.06 35.82
CA GLN A 426 -30.46 5.65 35.74
C GLN A 426 -29.28 4.74 36.11
N TYR A 427 -28.08 5.04 35.61
CA TYR A 427 -26.89 4.30 35.99
C TYR A 427 -26.57 4.43 37.49
N ASN A 428 -26.63 5.64 38.06
CA ASN A 428 -26.28 5.89 39.46
C ASN A 428 -27.25 5.21 40.44
N THR A 429 -28.53 5.08 40.09
CA THR A 429 -29.49 4.36 40.95
C THR A 429 -29.16 2.87 41.08
N VAL A 430 -28.67 2.24 40.01
CA VAL A 430 -28.38 0.80 39.95
C VAL A 430 -26.94 0.47 40.33
N CYS A 431 -25.99 1.35 39.99
CA CYS A 431 -24.55 1.11 40.11
C CYS A 431 -23.81 2.08 41.04
N GLY A 432 -24.50 3.09 41.58
CA GLY A 432 -23.91 4.14 42.39
C GLY A 432 -24.02 3.95 43.91
N PRO A 433 -23.79 5.03 44.68
CA PRO A 433 -23.74 4.99 46.14
C PRO A 433 -24.99 4.43 46.82
N SER A 434 -26.18 4.67 46.24
CA SER A 434 -27.44 4.11 46.75
C SER A 434 -27.46 2.58 46.72
N ALA A 435 -26.97 1.98 45.63
CA ALA A 435 -26.91 0.53 45.47
C ALA A 435 -25.85 -0.11 46.38
N TRP A 436 -24.72 0.57 46.60
CA TRP A 436 -23.66 0.08 47.51
C TRP A 436 -24.16 -0.04 48.96
N LYS A 437 -24.97 0.92 49.41
CA LYS A 437 -25.57 0.92 50.75
C LYS A 437 -26.59 -0.21 50.93
N GLN A 438 -27.31 -0.59 49.87
CA GLN A 438 -28.38 -1.58 49.94
C GLN A 438 -27.89 -3.03 49.76
N TYR A 439 -27.03 -3.29 48.76
CA TYR A 439 -26.63 -4.65 48.37
C TYR A 439 -25.12 -4.93 48.54
N GLY A 440 -24.34 -3.93 48.94
CA GLY A 440 -22.88 -4.02 49.03
C GLY A 440 -22.18 -3.78 47.68
N ILE A 441 -20.90 -3.38 47.75
CA ILE A 441 -20.10 -2.98 46.57
C ILE A 441 -19.90 -4.16 45.61
N THR A 442 -19.50 -5.34 46.10
CA THR A 442 -19.17 -6.49 45.26
C THR A 442 -20.38 -7.02 44.48
N HIS A 443 -21.54 -7.13 45.13
CA HIS A 443 -22.77 -7.57 44.45
C HIS A 443 -23.21 -6.57 43.39
N THR A 444 -23.08 -5.26 43.69
CA THR A 444 -23.36 -4.19 42.72
C THR A 444 -22.39 -4.25 41.53
N GLN A 445 -21.10 -4.51 41.74
CA GLN A 445 -20.12 -4.66 40.65
C GLN A 445 -20.46 -5.82 39.72
N ILE A 446 -20.89 -6.96 40.26
CA ILE A 446 -21.29 -8.12 39.46
C ILE A 446 -22.52 -7.76 38.62
N LEU A 447 -23.54 -7.13 39.22
CA LEU A 447 -24.74 -6.72 38.48
C LEU A 447 -24.42 -5.70 37.38
N CYS A 448 -23.58 -4.72 37.68
CA CYS A 448 -23.20 -3.67 36.75
C CYS A 448 -22.23 -4.14 35.65
N SER A 449 -21.57 -5.29 35.82
CA SER A 449 -20.77 -5.91 34.76
C SER A 449 -21.59 -6.24 33.51
N HIS A 450 -22.91 -6.46 33.64
CA HIS A 450 -23.80 -6.66 32.50
C HIS A 450 -23.94 -5.43 31.58
N LEU A 451 -23.57 -4.24 32.08
CA LEU A 451 -23.57 -3.00 31.28
C LEU A 451 -22.23 -2.77 30.55
N GLU A 452 -21.28 -3.70 30.67
CA GLU A 452 -19.99 -3.60 29.99
C GLU A 452 -20.16 -3.62 28.46
N GLY A 453 -19.49 -2.70 27.78
CA GLY A 453 -19.55 -2.54 26.33
C GLY A 453 -20.62 -1.55 25.83
N HIS A 454 -21.53 -1.10 26.68
CA HIS A 454 -22.49 -0.06 26.32
C HIS A 454 -21.78 1.30 26.12
N ARG A 455 -22.20 2.06 25.10
CA ARG A 455 -21.80 3.45 24.90
C ARG A 455 -22.89 4.37 25.39
N VAL A 456 -22.48 5.32 26.20
CA VAL A 456 -23.33 6.32 26.82
C VAL A 456 -22.79 7.70 26.51
N THR A 457 -23.69 8.68 26.53
CA THR A 457 -23.40 10.09 26.32
C THR A 457 -23.95 10.85 27.52
N TRP A 458 -23.06 11.46 28.30
CA TRP A 458 -23.40 12.18 29.52
C TRP A 458 -22.84 13.60 29.47
N SER A 459 -23.44 14.50 30.24
CA SER A 459 -22.99 15.87 30.39
C SER A 459 -22.52 16.13 31.82
N GLY A 460 -21.51 16.99 31.95
CA GLY A 460 -20.86 17.26 33.21
C GLY A 460 -20.06 18.55 33.20
N GLN A 461 -19.80 19.09 34.39
CA GLN A 461 -18.91 20.21 34.62
C GLN A 461 -17.47 19.72 34.77
N PHE A 462 -16.57 20.24 33.96
CA PHE A 462 -15.15 19.90 33.99
C PHE A 462 -14.50 20.45 35.27
N ARG A 463 -13.88 19.59 36.09
CA ARG A 463 -13.23 19.99 37.35
C ARG A 463 -11.71 20.10 37.20
N GLY A 464 -11.11 19.24 36.38
CA GLY A 464 -9.67 19.27 36.15
C GLY A 464 -9.16 18.05 35.39
N VAL A 465 -7.92 18.17 34.90
CA VAL A 465 -7.21 17.12 34.18
C VAL A 465 -5.89 16.82 34.86
N ARG A 466 -5.55 15.53 34.98
CA ARG A 466 -4.25 15.06 35.47
C ARG A 466 -3.66 14.03 34.51
N VAL A 467 -2.35 13.84 34.54
CA VAL A 467 -1.70 12.75 33.80
C VAL A 467 -1.83 11.48 34.63
N ALA A 468 -2.51 10.45 34.10
CA ALA A 468 -2.61 9.14 34.73
C ALA A 468 -1.40 8.26 34.42
N GLU A 469 -1.05 8.14 33.14
CA GLU A 469 0.03 7.28 32.68
C GLU A 469 0.81 7.99 31.57
N THR A 470 2.12 7.74 31.50
CA THR A 470 2.97 8.21 30.40
C THR A 470 3.68 7.00 29.79
N GLU A 471 3.45 6.75 28.51
CA GLU A 471 4.08 5.69 27.74
C GLU A 471 5.12 6.30 26.79
N ASN A 472 6.38 5.88 26.89
CA ASN A 472 7.42 6.26 25.94
C ASN A 472 8.22 5.03 25.50
N GLY A 473 7.83 4.45 24.38
CA GLY A 473 8.49 3.26 23.84
C GLY A 473 9.97 3.48 23.50
N ALA A 474 10.34 4.68 23.01
CA ALA A 474 11.72 5.01 22.72
C ALA A 474 12.57 5.05 24.00
N GLN A 475 12.05 5.66 25.06
CA GLN A 475 12.71 5.70 26.35
C GLN A 475 12.88 4.30 26.94
N SER A 476 11.83 3.44 26.91
CA SER A 476 11.91 2.07 27.41
C SER A 476 13.00 1.23 26.72
N LEU A 477 13.24 1.44 25.42
CA LEU A 477 14.30 0.75 24.68
C LEU A 477 15.69 1.28 25.01
N ILE A 478 15.81 2.60 25.16
CA ILE A 478 17.08 3.24 25.47
C ILE A 478 17.51 2.92 26.91
N ASP A 479 16.55 2.79 27.82
CA ASP A 479 16.78 2.40 29.21
C ASP A 479 17.26 0.93 29.35
N LEU A 480 17.00 0.07 28.36
CA LEU A 480 17.50 -1.31 28.31
C LEU A 480 18.99 -1.40 27.92
N LEU A 481 19.53 -0.35 27.29
CA LEU A 481 20.91 -0.34 26.79
C LEU A 481 21.92 0.10 27.89
N PRO A 482 23.19 -0.30 27.78
CA PRO A 482 24.24 0.22 28.67
C PRO A 482 24.31 1.75 28.64
N VAL A 483 24.59 2.37 29.79
CA VAL A 483 24.52 3.82 30.01
C VAL A 483 25.21 4.64 28.92
N PHE A 484 26.39 4.23 28.46
CA PHE A 484 27.14 4.93 27.40
C PHE A 484 26.38 4.98 26.06
N MET A 485 25.87 3.84 25.58
CA MET A 485 25.08 3.81 24.35
C MET A 485 23.72 4.46 24.54
N GLY A 486 23.13 4.30 25.73
CA GLY A 486 21.86 4.90 26.09
C GLY A 486 21.91 6.42 26.01
N ASP A 487 22.89 7.06 26.64
CA ASP A 487 23.03 8.52 26.65
C ASP A 487 23.33 9.09 25.26
N TRP A 488 24.17 8.40 24.48
CA TRP A 488 24.43 8.78 23.08
C TRP A 488 23.14 8.72 22.24
N LEU A 489 22.35 7.65 22.36
CA LEU A 489 21.05 7.52 21.68
C LEU A 489 20.01 8.54 22.16
N ARG A 490 19.96 8.85 23.48
CA ARG A 490 19.09 9.91 24.02
C ARG A 490 19.41 11.27 23.42
N CYS A 491 20.68 11.59 23.17
CA CYS A 491 21.07 12.84 22.52
C CYS A 491 20.90 12.80 20.99
N LEU A 492 21.07 11.64 20.35
CA LEU A 492 20.89 11.51 18.90
C LEU A 492 19.42 11.69 18.48
N TYR A 493 18.50 11.07 19.23
CA TYR A 493 17.07 11.08 18.90
C TYR A 493 16.25 12.06 19.75
N GLY A 494 16.79 12.52 20.87
CA GLY A 494 16.15 13.47 21.77
C GLY A 494 16.66 14.89 21.60
N ASN A 495 16.27 15.75 22.54
CA ASN A 495 16.71 17.14 22.61
C ASN A 495 17.55 17.34 23.88
N GLU A 496 18.45 18.31 23.88
CA GLU A 496 19.15 18.73 25.09
C GLU A 496 18.25 19.64 25.96
N TYR A 497 18.43 19.63 27.29
CA TYR A 497 17.81 20.64 28.14
C TYR A 497 18.48 22.02 27.92
N PRO A 498 17.70 23.10 27.73
CA PRO A 498 18.24 24.46 27.51
C PRO A 498 19.07 24.95 28.71
N SER A 499 20.02 25.85 28.49
CA SER A 499 20.80 26.48 29.58
C SER A 499 20.08 27.72 30.14
N CYS A 500 20.23 27.99 31.45
CA CYS A 500 19.47 29.02 32.18
C CYS A 500 20.18 30.38 32.12
N ASP A 501 20.90 30.66 31.04
CA ASP A 501 21.79 31.81 30.94
C ASP A 501 21.01 33.06 30.50
N TRP A 502 19.92 33.38 31.19
CA TRP A 502 19.08 34.56 30.90
C TRP A 502 19.44 35.78 31.76
N LYS A 503 20.30 35.61 32.78
CA LYS A 503 20.68 36.69 33.71
C LYS A 503 21.71 37.69 33.19
N ASN A 504 22.39 37.41 32.07
CA ASN A 504 23.46 38.27 31.57
C ASN A 504 23.06 39.20 30.41
N ASP A 505 21.91 38.96 29.76
CA ASP A 505 21.36 39.90 28.78
C ASP A 505 20.27 40.77 29.43
N SER A 506 20.72 41.65 30.32
CA SER A 506 19.97 42.84 30.73
C SER A 506 19.98 43.86 29.57
N LYS A 507 19.41 43.51 28.43
CA LYS A 507 18.93 44.48 27.44
C LYS A 507 17.44 44.31 27.31
N SER A 508 16.73 45.30 27.84
CA SER A 508 15.28 45.46 27.72
C SER A 508 14.80 45.13 26.31
N PRO A 509 13.74 44.32 26.13
CA PRO A 509 13.11 44.18 24.83
C PRO A 509 12.35 45.47 24.55
N GLN A 510 12.91 46.27 23.64
CA GLN A 510 12.16 47.31 22.95
C GLN A 510 10.99 46.63 22.21
N GLU A 511 9.80 47.20 22.37
CA GLU A 511 8.53 46.76 21.80
C GLU A 511 8.65 46.42 20.31
N GLN A 512 8.77 45.13 20.00
CA GLN A 512 8.52 44.58 18.69
C GLN A 512 7.55 43.43 18.88
N SER A 513 6.47 43.43 18.07
CA SER A 513 5.35 42.50 18.13
C SER A 513 5.83 41.05 18.23
N VAL A 514 5.92 40.54 19.45
CA VAL A 514 6.34 39.16 19.68
C VAL A 514 5.14 38.29 19.35
N ASN A 515 5.25 37.51 18.26
CA ASN A 515 4.26 36.50 17.92
C ASN A 515 4.00 35.60 19.15
N ALA A 516 2.74 35.29 19.44
CA ALA A 516 2.35 34.48 20.60
C ALA A 516 3.10 33.13 20.69
N SER A 517 3.51 32.57 19.54
CA SER A 517 4.31 31.35 19.44
C SER A 517 5.74 31.48 19.96
N VAL A 518 6.33 32.68 19.94
CA VAL A 518 7.68 32.94 20.48
C VAL A 518 7.62 33.13 22.00
N LEU A 519 6.54 33.72 22.52
CA LEU A 519 6.31 33.82 23.97
C LEU A 519 6.08 32.45 24.61
N LEU A 520 5.25 31.61 24.00
CA LEU A 520 5.00 30.24 24.48
C LEU A 520 6.28 29.40 24.50
N LYS A 521 7.09 29.46 23.43
CA LYS A 521 8.38 28.77 23.39
C LYS A 521 9.35 29.24 24.47
N ARG A 522 9.41 30.55 24.72
CA ARG A 522 10.26 31.12 25.78
C ARG A 522 9.82 30.63 27.16
N GLN A 523 8.50 30.56 27.40
CA GLN A 523 7.95 30.06 28.66
C GLN A 523 8.25 28.55 28.85
N GLU A 524 8.12 27.76 27.78
CA GLU A 524 8.49 26.33 27.81
C GLU A 524 9.99 26.13 28.08
N GLU A 525 10.86 26.93 27.46
CA GLU A 525 12.31 26.89 27.68
C GLU A 525 12.70 27.26 29.12
N GLU A 526 12.02 28.24 29.73
CA GLU A 526 12.24 28.63 31.12
C GLU A 526 11.92 27.49 32.10
N GLU A 527 10.77 26.84 31.92
CA GLU A 527 10.36 25.70 32.75
C GLU A 527 11.28 24.48 32.56
N LEU A 528 11.66 24.18 31.31
CA LEU A 528 12.60 23.08 31.01
C LEU A 528 13.98 23.33 31.59
N CYS A 529 14.40 24.59 31.67
CA CYS A 529 15.69 24.93 32.22
C CYS A 529 15.76 24.70 33.74
N ARG A 530 14.66 24.97 34.47
CA ARG A 530 14.56 24.68 35.91
C ARG A 530 14.71 23.19 36.22
N ILE A 531 14.37 22.32 35.27
CA ILE A 531 14.45 20.85 35.41
C ILE A 531 15.87 20.33 35.14
N LYS A 532 16.67 21.01 34.30
CA LYS A 532 18.05 20.62 33.94
C LYS A 532 18.95 20.23 35.13
N PRO A 533 19.03 20.98 36.26
CA PRO A 533 19.90 20.61 37.38
C PRO A 533 19.45 19.35 38.13
N VAL A 534 18.17 18.98 38.05
CA VAL A 534 17.60 17.79 38.71
C VAL A 534 17.62 16.57 37.78
N ALA A 535 17.78 16.79 36.47
CA ALA A 535 17.78 15.73 35.48
C ALA A 535 19.07 14.89 35.53
N LYS A 536 18.92 13.56 35.55
CA LYS A 536 20.04 12.59 35.54
C LYS A 536 20.83 12.57 34.23
N HIS A 537 20.18 12.92 33.12
CA HIS A 537 20.74 12.86 31.77
C HIS A 537 20.71 14.24 31.12
N ARG A 538 21.71 14.55 30.28
CA ARG A 538 21.82 15.83 29.56
C ARG A 538 20.74 16.03 28.50
N CYS A 539 20.34 14.94 27.85
CA CYS A 539 19.34 14.93 26.79
C CYS A 539 18.10 14.11 27.19
N HIS A 540 16.96 14.47 26.63
CA HIS A 540 15.65 13.87 26.91
C HIS A 540 14.92 13.51 25.61
N VAL A 541 14.21 12.40 25.62
CA VAL A 541 13.41 11.86 24.49
C VAL A 541 11.91 12.07 24.72
N LYS A 542 11.55 13.09 25.49
CA LYS A 542 10.16 13.42 25.90
C LYS A 542 9.25 13.80 24.73
N ARG A 543 9.82 14.13 23.57
CA ARG A 543 9.08 14.32 22.31
C ARG A 543 8.24 13.10 21.91
N PHE A 544 8.66 11.90 22.34
CA PHE A 544 7.97 10.65 22.04
C PHE A 544 7.02 10.19 23.17
N ASP A 545 6.80 11.02 24.20
CA ASP A 545 5.86 10.70 25.29
C ASP A 545 4.41 10.71 24.78
N LYS A 546 3.72 9.59 24.99
CA LYS A 546 2.27 9.48 24.87
C LYS A 546 1.65 9.52 26.25
N TYR A 547 0.78 10.49 26.48
CA TYR A 547 0.10 10.70 27.76
C TYR A 547 -1.28 10.06 27.76
N ARG A 548 -1.66 9.42 28.86
CA ARG A 548 -3.05 9.13 29.20
C ARG A 548 -3.47 10.09 30.29
N PHE A 549 -4.56 10.81 30.04
CA PHE A 549 -5.10 11.79 30.95
C PHE A 549 -6.23 11.18 31.75
N GLU A 550 -6.35 11.59 33.00
CA GLU A 550 -7.48 11.31 33.86
C GLU A 550 -8.19 12.63 34.13
N ILE A 551 -9.45 12.66 33.71
CA ILE A 551 -10.29 13.84 33.73
C ILE A 551 -11.33 13.62 34.82
N THR A 552 -11.48 14.61 35.69
CA THR A 552 -12.53 14.59 36.69
C THR A 552 -13.68 15.46 36.21
N VAL A 553 -14.86 14.86 36.09
CA VAL A 553 -16.07 15.53 35.65
C VAL A 553 -17.11 15.42 36.75
N ARG A 554 -17.65 16.57 37.16
CA ARG A 554 -18.72 16.69 38.13
C ARG A 554 -20.07 16.74 37.42
N ARG A 555 -21.14 16.27 38.06
CA ARG A 555 -22.50 16.43 37.53
C ARG A 555 -22.93 17.91 37.57
N PRO A 556 -23.70 18.42 36.60
CA PRO A 556 -24.41 19.69 36.79
C PRO A 556 -25.41 19.55 37.95
N GLU A 557 -25.24 20.37 38.98
CA GLU A 557 -26.07 20.33 40.19
C GLU A 557 -27.57 20.47 39.89
N GLY A 558 -28.36 19.53 40.41
CA GLY A 558 -29.73 19.80 40.86
C GLY A 558 -29.64 20.13 42.34
N ALA A 559 -30.25 21.24 42.76
CA ALA A 559 -30.02 21.92 44.03
C ALA A 559 -29.90 21.00 45.29
N ALA A 560 -28.89 21.31 46.09
CA ALA A 560 -28.79 21.06 47.54
C ALA A 560 -28.64 19.61 48.05
N GLU A 561 -27.63 18.88 47.56
CA GLU A 561 -27.05 17.76 48.33
C GLU A 561 -25.56 18.02 48.58
N MET A 562 -25.13 17.73 49.82
CA MET A 562 -23.79 17.94 50.39
C MET A 562 -22.68 17.43 49.45
N GLU A 563 -21.55 18.14 49.38
CA GLU A 563 -20.38 17.82 48.54
C GLU A 563 -19.79 16.43 48.85
N ASP A 564 -20.38 15.36 48.32
CA ASP A 564 -19.82 14.01 48.43
C ASP A 564 -18.84 13.76 47.26
N PRO A 565 -17.52 13.61 47.53
CA PRO A 565 -16.50 13.36 46.50
C PRO A 565 -16.67 11.99 45.81
N ASP A 566 -17.48 11.10 46.39
CA ASP A 566 -17.79 9.77 45.86
C ASP A 566 -18.75 9.81 44.64
N GLY A 567 -19.23 10.99 44.24
CA GLY A 567 -20.10 11.20 43.06
C GLY A 567 -19.38 11.67 41.79
N ASP A 568 -18.08 11.96 41.85
CA ASP A 568 -17.32 12.47 40.70
C ASP A 568 -17.04 11.34 39.67
N ILE A 569 -17.14 11.68 38.38
CA ILE A 569 -16.89 10.75 37.27
C ILE A 569 -15.45 10.90 36.82
N ILE A 570 -14.71 9.79 36.79
CA ILE A 570 -13.34 9.75 36.30
C ILE A 570 -13.30 9.20 34.88
N LEU A 571 -12.81 10.00 33.94
CA LEU A 571 -12.65 9.64 32.54
C LEU A 571 -11.17 9.48 32.19
N LEU A 572 -10.82 8.37 31.56
CA LEU A 572 -9.50 8.11 30.99
C LEU A 572 -9.48 8.51 29.52
N ALA A 573 -8.67 9.50 29.18
CA ALA A 573 -8.51 10.01 27.83
C ALA A 573 -7.14 9.67 27.26
N SER A 574 -7.09 9.31 25.98
CA SER A 574 -5.84 9.05 25.27
C SER A 574 -5.11 10.35 24.88
N HIS A 575 -3.89 10.21 24.39
CA HIS A 575 -3.01 11.33 24.01
C HIS A 575 -3.62 12.27 22.97
N GLU A 576 -4.50 11.77 22.10
CA GLU A 576 -5.14 12.56 21.03
C GLU A 576 -5.96 13.73 21.58
N PHE A 577 -6.47 13.60 22.81
CA PHE A 577 -7.23 14.66 23.46
C PHE A 577 -6.35 15.75 24.09
N LYS A 578 -5.01 15.61 24.12
CA LYS A 578 -4.09 16.53 24.80
C LYS A 578 -4.37 18.00 24.50
N GLN A 579 -4.50 18.35 23.22
CA GLN A 579 -4.69 19.75 22.81
C GLN A 579 -6.01 20.34 23.28
N VAL A 580 -7.08 19.53 23.32
CA VAL A 580 -8.38 19.98 23.81
C VAL A 580 -8.37 20.08 25.33
N LEU A 581 -7.85 19.07 26.02
CA LEU A 581 -7.88 19.00 27.48
C LEU A 581 -7.04 20.07 28.16
N LEU A 582 -5.90 20.44 27.57
CA LEU A 582 -5.04 21.52 28.11
C LEU A 582 -5.66 22.91 27.92
N ASN A 583 -6.66 23.05 27.06
CA ASN A 583 -7.33 24.31 26.75
C ASN A 583 -8.75 24.39 27.35
N LEU A 584 -9.15 23.41 28.18
CA LEU A 584 -10.43 23.42 28.89
C LEU A 584 -10.27 24.11 30.25
N ASP A 585 -11.12 25.09 30.50
CA ASP A 585 -11.16 25.79 31.79
C ASP A 585 -12.02 25.04 32.80
N GLU A 586 -11.61 25.09 34.08
CA GLU A 586 -12.39 24.58 35.21
C GLU A 586 -13.78 25.24 35.24
N GLY A 587 -14.82 24.44 35.44
CA GLY A 587 -16.20 24.92 35.45
C GLY A 587 -16.93 24.86 34.10
N SER A 588 -16.25 24.52 33.00
CA SER A 588 -16.86 24.40 31.67
C SER A 588 -17.81 23.20 31.57
N MET A 589 -18.97 23.38 30.93
CA MET A 589 -19.89 22.29 30.63
C MET A 589 -19.44 21.51 29.40
N VAL A 590 -19.23 20.20 29.59
CA VAL A 590 -18.78 19.27 28.55
C VAL A 590 -19.78 18.13 28.38
N GLU A 591 -20.09 17.82 27.12
CA GLU A 591 -20.71 16.56 26.72
C GLU A 591 -19.60 15.55 26.43
N PHE A 592 -19.69 14.36 26.99
CA PHE A 592 -18.72 13.32 26.71
C PHE A 592 -19.41 12.00 26.38
N SER A 593 -18.80 11.28 25.44
CA SER A 593 -19.18 9.92 25.10
C SER A 593 -18.14 8.97 25.65
N THR A 594 -18.59 7.98 26.42
CA THR A 594 -17.73 6.98 27.05
C THR A 594 -18.24 5.57 26.78
N LYS A 595 -17.32 4.61 26.81
CA LYS A 595 -17.63 3.19 26.79
C LYS A 595 -17.50 2.65 28.22
N LEU A 596 -18.55 2.00 28.71
CA LEU A 596 -18.54 1.36 30.02
C LEU A 596 -17.64 0.12 29.96
N VAL A 597 -16.44 0.20 30.52
CA VAL A 597 -15.44 -0.88 30.56
C VAL A 597 -14.77 -0.90 31.92
N GLY A 598 -14.51 -2.09 32.47
CA GLY A 598 -13.78 -2.25 33.72
C GLY A 598 -14.67 -2.41 34.96
N LYS A 599 -14.19 -1.96 36.12
CA LYS A 599 -14.84 -2.15 37.43
C LYS A 599 -16.03 -1.21 37.63
N LEU A 600 -17.09 -1.41 36.84
CA LEU A 600 -18.37 -0.70 36.95
C LEU A 600 -18.97 -0.94 38.34
N GLY A 601 -19.60 0.09 38.94
CA GLY A 601 -20.13 0.02 40.29
C GLY A 601 -19.08 0.05 41.42
N SER A 602 -17.84 0.45 41.14
CA SER A 602 -16.86 0.83 42.16
C SER A 602 -17.02 2.29 42.60
N LYS A 603 -16.42 2.68 43.74
CA LYS A 603 -16.49 4.04 44.28
C LYS A 603 -16.10 5.14 43.27
N LEU A 604 -15.14 4.85 42.40
CA LEU A 604 -14.62 5.76 41.38
C LEU A 604 -14.37 4.96 40.09
N PRO A 605 -15.39 4.78 39.24
CA PRO A 605 -15.24 4.03 38.00
C PRO A 605 -14.39 4.84 37.02
N ARG A 606 -13.33 4.23 36.51
CA ARG A 606 -12.49 4.82 35.45
C ARG A 606 -13.07 4.43 34.11
N LEU A 607 -13.71 5.36 33.42
CA LEU A 607 -14.38 5.12 32.15
C LEU A 607 -13.56 5.64 30.98
N GLU A 608 -13.52 4.90 29.87
CA GLU A 608 -12.70 5.30 28.72
C GLU A 608 -13.41 6.38 27.88
N LEU A 609 -12.77 7.54 27.70
CA LEU A 609 -13.30 8.64 26.90
C LEU A 609 -13.17 8.33 25.41
N LYS A 610 -14.29 8.44 24.67
CA LYS A 610 -14.34 8.22 23.21
C LYS A 610 -14.59 9.51 22.43
N ALA A 611 -15.33 10.44 23.00
CA ALA A 611 -15.49 11.77 22.44
C ALA A 611 -15.77 12.79 23.56
N ILE A 612 -15.33 14.03 23.36
CA ILE A 612 -15.66 15.16 24.23
C ILE A 612 -16.05 16.35 23.37
N HIS A 613 -17.08 17.07 23.79
CA HIS A 613 -17.63 18.25 23.15
C HIS A 613 -17.87 19.32 24.22
N CYS A 614 -17.27 20.50 24.07
CA CYS A 614 -17.52 21.58 25.00
C CYS A 614 -18.73 22.42 24.58
N MET A 615 -19.68 22.61 25.49
CA MET A 615 -20.90 23.38 25.24
C MET A 615 -20.73 24.87 25.55
N THR A 616 -19.98 25.22 26.61
CA THR A 616 -19.89 26.60 27.13
C THR A 616 -18.50 27.23 27.03
N CYS A 617 -17.55 26.63 26.31
CA CYS A 617 -16.20 27.17 26.17
C CYS A 617 -16.17 28.42 25.28
N THR A 618 -15.46 29.46 25.71
CA THR A 618 -15.33 30.76 25.04
C THR A 618 -14.15 30.86 24.07
N SER A 619 -13.31 29.82 23.94
CA SER A 619 -12.04 29.91 23.20
C SER A 619 -12.17 29.68 21.68
N SER A 620 -11.73 30.67 20.91
CA SER A 620 -11.58 30.67 19.44
C SER A 620 -10.32 29.95 18.94
N LEU A 621 -9.57 29.31 19.84
CA LEU A 621 -8.25 28.70 19.59
C LEU A 621 -8.29 27.17 19.37
N LEU A 622 -9.47 26.57 19.23
CA LEU A 622 -9.62 25.18 18.80
C LEU A 622 -9.46 25.11 17.27
N PRO A 623 -8.34 24.60 16.71
CA PRO A 623 -8.26 24.37 15.27
C PRO A 623 -9.26 23.27 14.89
N GLU A 624 -10.26 23.63 14.09
CA GLU A 624 -11.23 22.75 13.41
C GLU A 624 -11.60 21.44 14.15
N GLY A 625 -12.27 21.57 15.30
CA GLY A 625 -12.83 20.42 15.97
C GLY A 625 -13.43 20.74 17.33
N ARG A 626 -14.63 21.35 17.36
CA ARG A 626 -15.44 21.40 18.59
C ARG A 626 -15.76 20.00 19.14
N GLN A 627 -15.51 18.95 18.35
CA GLN A 627 -15.69 17.55 18.70
C GLN A 627 -14.44 16.76 18.28
N VAL A 628 -13.73 16.16 19.24
CA VAL A 628 -12.71 15.16 18.96
C VAL A 628 -13.34 13.79 19.18
N LYS A 629 -13.46 13.01 18.10
CA LYS A 629 -13.94 11.62 18.12
C LYS A 629 -12.80 10.74 17.62
N ILE A 630 -12.27 9.88 18.49
CA ILE A 630 -11.16 8.96 18.18
C ILE A 630 -11.60 7.86 17.21
N GLU A 631 -12.88 7.52 17.21
CA GLU A 631 -13.40 6.39 16.46
C GLU A 631 -13.64 6.77 14.99
N ARG A 632 -12.69 6.39 14.13
CA ARG A 632 -12.86 6.42 12.67
C ARG A 632 -14.09 5.57 12.30
N ASN A 633 -15.08 6.18 11.66
CA ASN A 633 -16.27 5.47 11.18
C ASN A 633 -15.90 4.60 9.97
N TRP A 634 -15.32 3.42 10.20
CA TRP A 634 -14.88 2.48 9.15
C TRP A 634 -15.99 2.17 8.14
N ARG A 635 -17.26 2.11 8.59
CA ARG A 635 -18.44 1.90 7.74
C ARG A 635 -18.58 2.98 6.67
N LYS A 636 -18.31 4.25 7.03
CA LYS A 636 -18.37 5.37 6.08
C LYS A 636 -17.24 5.27 5.06
N SER A 637 -16.03 4.91 5.49
CA SER A 637 -14.89 4.72 4.59
C SER A 637 -15.10 3.54 3.62
N VAL A 638 -15.63 2.41 4.10
CA VAL A 638 -15.95 1.25 3.26
C VAL A 638 -17.11 1.55 2.32
N GLN A 639 -18.16 2.23 2.78
CA GLN A 639 -19.26 2.69 1.91
C GLN A 639 -18.76 3.67 0.83
N ALA A 640 -17.84 4.56 1.17
CA ALA A 640 -17.20 5.45 0.20
C ALA A 640 -16.37 4.68 -0.83
N ALA A 641 -15.66 3.61 -0.41
CA ALA A 641 -14.91 2.75 -1.32
C ALA A 641 -15.83 1.93 -2.25
N ILE A 642 -16.92 1.37 -1.73
CA ILE A 642 -17.94 0.66 -2.52
C ILE A 642 -18.60 1.62 -3.51
N LYS A 643 -18.93 2.84 -3.06
CA LYS A 643 -19.46 3.90 -3.93
C LYS A 643 -18.50 4.20 -5.07
N PHE A 644 -17.23 4.44 -4.75
CA PHE A 644 -16.22 4.74 -5.75
C PHE A 644 -16.04 3.59 -6.74
N ALA A 645 -16.04 2.33 -6.26
CA ALA A 645 -15.96 1.17 -7.15
C ALA A 645 -17.17 1.05 -8.07
N PHE A 646 -18.39 1.28 -7.56
CA PHE A 646 -19.59 1.29 -8.39
C PHE A 646 -19.56 2.42 -9.43
N ASP A 647 -19.23 3.64 -9.00
CA ASP A 647 -19.11 4.80 -9.88
C ASP A 647 -18.03 4.58 -10.94
N PHE A 648 -16.92 3.89 -10.63
CA PHE A 648 -15.86 3.58 -11.60
C PHE A 648 -16.36 2.72 -12.78
N PHE A 649 -17.21 1.71 -12.53
CA PHE A 649 -17.68 0.80 -13.58
C PHE A 649 -18.93 1.30 -14.32
N PHE A 650 -19.79 2.06 -13.64
CA PHE A 650 -21.11 2.42 -14.17
C PHE A 650 -21.30 3.90 -14.46
N SER A 651 -20.44 4.80 -13.98
CA SER A 651 -20.48 6.22 -14.39
C SER A 651 -20.06 6.34 -15.85
N PRO A 652 -20.69 7.21 -16.65
CA PRO A 652 -21.70 8.22 -16.33
C PRO A 652 -23.16 7.74 -16.48
N LEU A 653 -23.39 6.43 -16.67
CA LEU A 653 -24.74 5.86 -16.83
C LEU A 653 -25.48 5.83 -15.47
N LEU A 654 -24.88 5.20 -14.46
CA LEU A 654 -25.41 5.09 -13.10
C LEU A 654 -24.38 5.60 -12.10
N SER A 655 -24.87 6.26 -11.06
CA SER A 655 -24.06 6.69 -9.91
C SER A 655 -24.69 6.21 -8.61
N ALA A 656 -23.87 5.79 -7.66
CA ALA A 656 -24.32 5.34 -6.35
C ALA A 656 -24.57 6.53 -5.39
N ARG A 657 -25.74 6.53 -4.74
CA ARG A 657 -26.14 7.52 -3.74
C ARG A 657 -26.45 6.82 -2.42
N PHE A 658 -25.43 6.60 -1.60
CA PHE A 658 -25.63 6.19 -0.22
C PHE A 658 -25.94 7.41 0.66
N ARG A 659 -26.98 7.35 1.50
CA ARG A 659 -27.23 8.34 2.57
C ARG A 659 -26.14 8.18 3.65
N ALA A 660 -25.50 9.29 4.02
CA ALA A 660 -24.38 9.35 4.96
C ALA A 660 -24.81 9.44 6.43
#